data_AF-A0A832MGG8-F1
#
_entry.id   AF-A0A832MGG8-F1
#
_cell.length_a   1.000
_cell.length_b   1.000
_cell.length_c   1.000
_cell.angle_alpha   90.00
_cell.angle_beta   90.00
_cell.angle_gamma   90.00
#
_symmetry.space_group_name_H-M   'P 1'
#
loop_
_entity.id
_entity.type
_entity.pdbx_description
1 polymer ?
#
loop_
_entity_poly.entity_id
_entity_poly.type
_entity_poly.pdbx_seq_one_letter_code
_entity_poly.pdbx_strand_id
1 'polypeptide(L)'
;MKSHITNYLRLQLPLAALGNEGNSVRSLHTGRAQAIRKRGVALVVTLLMLSLITFIAVTFLLLARRERNQSAQSVSLTEAQLAAQVGVERALGEIMAAMVAGNTMNEIRVFVSTNIDVPANPLLAVDWVGLTNDGRAPVFRELDGPMGRFYFDWNRNGTNDSVTTNGLGDPEWIGMLKFPDQPHSGDNRFLYRYCFAALPEGNMLDINTIYNHTRNVPNPLNNDGFVRNQGWGSPEINLAAFLATLNPNVWTYISYVWNDLAQPNQGIAFEDANALLMYRYGKNLAAFPTPYDIFGANAIAFTLDRFDTYLNGPIQSSPWLANLDTTGTDDPNQPWQAAPSTNRFFTPSDYFDPTKTGTNFVNRLLSVSSMLDGTNNYAFYELITQLGTDGSPWRQTNLININYDNVPSNAAPLQPWDPTTFFMVTAGRLMSERNNVFRDPLSGQPFTVSNIMIYPTNLYSQEVHQLLQLVANIYDAATNVPNTVPEYPTVFRPVFSNANGAEIYIVGYREEPGTNVLNVPMRDLNVDAERAVLQPDDMVWGIPLIIGARKGYPNFNEFSLQTYVQVSRKLELRRPSTNAPPNETNQMYILGISNVFGVECWNAYTSAFPRPLYLYATNIMYMSLLDIEGRVQINRSNTYAYATNMPGGAWGPGGMIIPFRAINIFNLGNTDGTNFVYLSTPVPRFEPVESTNRFDRGAGFPMPRWVLYVSNKFNYVLVDTSVGRIVDYV
;
A
#
# COMPACT_ATOMS: atom_id res chain seq x y z
N MET A 1 -44.91 0.24 -20.17
CA MET A 1 -46.33 0.62 -19.91
C MET A 1 -46.89 1.32 -21.15
N LYS A 2 -47.54 0.60 -22.08
CA LYS A 2 -48.33 1.14 -23.21
C LYS A 2 -49.13 0.01 -23.89
N SER A 3 -50.46 0.06 -23.85
CA SER A 3 -51.43 -0.76 -24.60
C SER A 3 -51.61 -0.22 -26.04
N HIS A 4 -51.95 -0.99 -27.09
CA HIS A 4 -53.27 -1.59 -27.42
C HIS A 4 -54.43 -0.55 -27.36
N ILE A 5 -55.36 -0.41 -28.33
CA ILE A 5 -55.80 -1.22 -29.50
C ILE A 5 -56.63 -0.30 -30.47
N THR A 6 -57.02 -0.56 -31.74
CA THR A 6 -56.44 -1.25 -32.93
C THR A 6 -57.41 -1.09 -34.15
N ASN A 7 -56.90 -0.77 -35.36
CA ASN A 7 -57.60 -0.73 -36.69
C ASN A 7 -58.76 0.30 -36.85
N TYR A 8 -59.32 0.66 -38.02
CA TYR A 8 -59.20 0.23 -39.45
C TYR A 8 -59.27 1.45 -40.42
N LEU A 9 -58.59 1.42 -41.59
CA LEU A 9 -59.07 2.10 -42.83
C LEU A 9 -58.24 1.77 -44.11
N ARG A 10 -58.65 0.72 -44.85
CA ARG A 10 -58.49 0.55 -46.31
C ARG A 10 -59.74 -0.15 -46.82
N LEU A 11 -60.55 0.39 -47.73
CA LEU A 11 -60.33 0.77 -49.14
C LEU A 11 -60.58 -0.42 -50.09
N GLN A 12 -61.83 -0.58 -50.52
CA GLN A 12 -62.22 -0.98 -51.88
C GLN A 12 -63.69 -0.64 -52.16
N LEU A 13 -64.06 -0.56 -53.44
CA LEU A 13 -65.36 -0.06 -53.92
C LEU A 13 -66.41 -1.19 -54.06
N PRO A 14 -67.67 -0.83 -54.34
CA PRO A 14 -68.34 -1.44 -55.49
C PRO A 14 -68.66 -0.42 -56.60
N LEU A 15 -68.81 -0.96 -57.82
CA LEU A 15 -69.01 -0.20 -59.05
C LEU A 15 -70.51 0.00 -59.36
N ALA A 16 -70.84 0.91 -60.26
CA ALA A 16 -72.21 1.11 -60.73
C ALA A 16 -72.61 0.05 -61.79
N ALA A 17 -73.86 -0.42 -61.75
CA ALA A 17 -74.74 -0.55 -62.93
C ALA A 17 -76.15 -1.09 -62.57
N LEU A 18 -77.08 -0.81 -63.49
CA LEU A 18 -78.42 -1.40 -63.72
C LEU A 18 -79.64 -0.62 -63.22
N GLY A 19 -80.34 -0.02 -64.20
CA GLY A 19 -81.67 0.57 -64.10
C GLY A 19 -82.35 0.53 -65.47
N ASN A 20 -83.10 -0.54 -65.72
CA ASN A 20 -83.86 -0.86 -66.94
C ASN A 20 -84.88 -1.95 -66.52
N GLU A 21 -86.17 -1.98 -66.85
CA GLU A 21 -87.03 -1.18 -67.73
C GLU A 21 -88.41 -0.95 -67.06
N GLY A 22 -89.31 -0.13 -67.62
CA GLY A 22 -90.68 -0.03 -67.07
C GLY A 22 -91.58 1.11 -67.55
N ASN A 23 -92.03 1.05 -68.80
CA ASN A 23 -93.25 1.64 -69.38
C ASN A 23 -93.69 3.12 -69.13
N SER A 24 -94.05 3.75 -70.26
CA SER A 24 -95.15 4.71 -70.50
C SER A 24 -96.16 4.98 -69.36
N VAL A 25 -96.73 6.18 -69.21
CA VAL A 25 -97.14 7.14 -70.27
C VAL A 25 -96.81 8.58 -69.88
N ARG A 26 -96.37 9.40 -70.85
CA ARG A 26 -96.25 10.86 -70.70
C ARG A 26 -97.35 11.57 -71.49
N SER A 27 -98.46 11.93 -70.83
CA SER A 27 -99.44 12.84 -71.42
C SER A 27 -98.97 14.29 -71.27
N LEU A 28 -98.56 14.87 -72.40
CA LEU A 28 -98.72 16.28 -72.78
C LEU A 28 -98.88 17.34 -71.65
N HIS A 29 -97.81 18.09 -71.35
CA HIS A 29 -97.69 19.53 -71.72
C HIS A 29 -96.42 20.24 -71.17
N THR A 30 -96.23 21.50 -71.61
CA THR A 30 -95.30 22.54 -71.09
C THR A 30 -93.81 22.20 -70.90
N GLY A 31 -93.05 22.16 -72.00
CA GLY A 31 -91.59 21.92 -71.97
C GLY A 31 -90.71 22.82 -72.86
N ARG A 32 -90.71 24.15 -72.68
CA ARG A 32 -89.77 25.04 -73.41
C ARG A 32 -89.21 26.27 -72.66
N ALA A 33 -89.78 26.71 -71.53
CA ALA A 33 -89.38 27.97 -70.86
C ALA A 33 -88.26 27.84 -69.81
N GLN A 34 -88.11 26.70 -69.11
CA GLN A 34 -87.20 26.60 -67.95
C GLN A 34 -85.72 26.29 -68.30
N ALA A 35 -85.43 25.80 -69.51
CA ALA A 35 -84.07 25.34 -69.86
C ALA A 35 -83.03 26.46 -69.97
N ILE A 36 -83.43 27.66 -70.40
CA ILE A 36 -82.52 28.78 -70.68
C ILE A 36 -82.02 29.42 -69.37
N ARG A 37 -82.91 29.67 -68.40
CA ARG A 37 -82.52 30.26 -67.10
C ARG A 37 -81.55 29.37 -66.30
N LYS A 38 -81.67 28.04 -66.38
CA LYS A 38 -80.76 27.13 -65.66
C LYS A 38 -79.32 27.15 -66.20
N ARG A 39 -79.11 27.38 -67.51
CA ARG A 39 -77.75 27.46 -68.09
C ARG A 39 -77.01 28.73 -67.66
N GLY A 40 -77.70 29.88 -67.61
CA GLY A 40 -77.10 31.14 -67.14
C GLY A 40 -76.68 31.10 -65.67
N VAL A 41 -77.57 30.61 -64.79
CA VAL A 41 -77.25 30.49 -63.35
C VAL A 41 -76.11 29.50 -63.11
N ALA A 42 -76.08 28.37 -63.82
CA ALA A 42 -74.97 27.41 -63.71
C ALA A 42 -73.62 28.05 -64.08
N LEU A 43 -73.56 28.84 -65.16
CA LEU A 43 -72.33 29.54 -65.58
C LEU A 43 -71.86 30.60 -64.57
N VAL A 44 -72.79 31.37 -63.99
CA VAL A 44 -72.46 32.37 -62.97
C VAL A 44 -71.97 31.70 -61.68
N VAL A 45 -72.61 30.59 -61.25
CA VAL A 45 -72.19 29.85 -60.06
C VAL A 45 -70.83 29.16 -60.28
N THR A 46 -70.55 28.58 -61.45
CA THR A 46 -69.22 28.01 -61.72
C THR A 46 -68.13 29.06 -61.86
N LEU A 47 -68.42 30.24 -62.42
CA LEU A 47 -67.47 31.37 -62.43
C LEU A 47 -67.18 31.90 -61.01
N LEU A 48 -68.21 32.05 -60.17
CA LEU A 48 -68.03 32.47 -58.76
C LEU A 48 -67.27 31.42 -57.94
N MET A 49 -67.56 30.13 -58.12
CA MET A 49 -66.79 29.06 -57.47
C MET A 49 -65.36 29.02 -58.00
N LEU A 50 -65.12 29.21 -59.29
CA LEU A 50 -63.77 29.27 -59.85
C LEU A 50 -63.00 30.46 -59.29
N SER A 51 -63.59 31.65 -59.22
CA SER A 51 -62.93 32.83 -58.62
C SER A 51 -62.64 32.65 -57.13
N LEU A 52 -63.56 32.03 -56.39
CA LEU A 52 -63.38 31.73 -54.96
C LEU A 52 -62.26 30.70 -54.76
N ILE A 53 -62.25 29.62 -55.53
CA ILE A 53 -61.21 28.58 -55.46
C ILE A 53 -59.84 29.15 -55.86
N THR A 54 -59.75 29.97 -56.91
CA THR A 54 -58.48 30.60 -57.29
C THR A 54 -58.01 31.64 -56.26
N PHE A 55 -58.92 32.42 -55.67
CA PHE A 55 -58.56 33.37 -54.60
C PHE A 55 -58.03 32.64 -53.36
N ILE A 56 -58.72 31.57 -52.92
CA ILE A 56 -58.27 30.73 -51.81
C ILE A 56 -56.93 30.07 -52.15
N ALA A 57 -56.75 29.50 -53.35
CA ALA A 57 -55.49 28.89 -53.76
C ALA A 57 -54.32 29.90 -53.79
N VAL A 58 -54.53 31.11 -54.30
CA VAL A 58 -53.48 32.16 -54.35
C VAL A 58 -53.15 32.68 -52.95
N THR A 59 -54.15 32.95 -52.11
CA THR A 59 -53.92 33.37 -50.72
C THR A 59 -53.23 32.29 -49.88
N PHE A 60 -53.62 31.02 -50.03
CA PHE A 60 -52.95 29.90 -49.38
C PHE A 60 -51.51 29.71 -49.89
N LEU A 61 -51.25 29.89 -51.19
CA LEU A 61 -49.90 29.85 -51.76
C LEU A 61 -49.01 31.00 -51.24
N LEU A 62 -49.56 32.21 -51.10
CA LEU A 62 -48.86 33.36 -50.53
C LEU A 62 -48.56 33.15 -49.05
N LEU A 63 -49.52 32.64 -48.28
CA LEU A 63 -49.32 32.31 -46.87
C LEU A 63 -48.26 31.21 -46.71
N ALA A 64 -48.37 30.11 -47.47
CA ALA A 64 -47.40 29.02 -47.45
C ALA A 64 -45.99 29.45 -47.87
N ARG A 65 -45.85 30.41 -48.80
CA ARG A 65 -44.55 31.03 -49.14
C ARG A 65 -44.00 31.87 -47.98
N ARG A 66 -44.85 32.66 -47.31
CA ARG A 66 -44.46 33.44 -46.12
C ARG A 66 -44.01 32.53 -44.98
N GLU A 67 -44.83 31.54 -44.62
CA GLU A 67 -44.52 30.57 -43.57
C GLU A 67 -43.26 29.76 -43.89
N ARG A 68 -43.07 29.33 -45.16
CA ARG A 68 -41.84 28.64 -45.57
C ARG A 68 -40.60 29.53 -45.46
N ASN A 69 -40.70 30.83 -45.79
CA ASN A 69 -39.59 31.76 -45.65
C ASN A 69 -39.28 32.06 -44.16
N GLN A 70 -40.31 32.24 -43.34
CA GLN A 70 -40.19 32.45 -41.89
C GLN A 70 -39.63 31.21 -41.17
N SER A 71 -40.08 30.02 -41.57
CA SER A 71 -39.56 28.73 -41.11
C SER A 71 -38.10 28.54 -41.53
N ALA A 72 -37.73 28.82 -42.78
CA ALA A 72 -36.35 28.75 -43.24
C ALA A 72 -35.43 29.73 -42.49
N GLN A 73 -35.88 30.96 -42.23
CA GLN A 73 -35.14 31.92 -41.40
C GLN A 73 -34.97 31.42 -39.95
N SER A 74 -36.00 30.80 -39.38
CA SER A 74 -35.94 30.21 -38.03
C SER A 74 -34.95 29.04 -37.97
N VAL A 75 -34.97 28.16 -38.98
CA VAL A 75 -34.02 27.03 -39.12
C VAL A 75 -32.59 27.57 -39.25
N SER A 76 -32.31 28.48 -40.20
CA SER A 76 -30.96 29.02 -40.38
C SER A 76 -30.45 29.80 -39.17
N LEU A 77 -31.33 30.46 -38.41
CA LEU A 77 -30.97 31.11 -37.14
C LEU A 77 -30.66 30.07 -36.05
N THR A 78 -31.40 28.96 -35.99
CA THR A 78 -31.16 27.85 -35.07
C THR A 78 -29.86 27.11 -35.40
N GLU A 79 -29.60 26.86 -36.69
CA GLU A 79 -28.35 26.28 -37.19
C GLU A 79 -27.15 27.18 -36.87
N ALA A 80 -27.28 28.50 -37.06
CA ALA A 80 -26.23 29.46 -36.71
C ALA A 80 -25.97 29.54 -35.20
N GLN A 81 -27.02 29.45 -34.37
CA GLN A 81 -26.88 29.37 -32.91
C GLN A 81 -26.18 28.08 -32.47
N LEU A 82 -26.58 26.92 -33.00
CA LEU A 82 -25.95 25.63 -32.73
C LEU A 82 -24.49 25.60 -33.18
N ALA A 83 -24.18 26.11 -34.39
CA ALA A 83 -22.81 26.19 -34.88
C ALA A 83 -21.93 27.13 -34.02
N ALA A 84 -22.48 28.24 -33.54
CA ALA A 84 -21.78 29.14 -32.62
C ALA A 84 -21.54 28.47 -31.25
N GLN A 85 -22.52 27.75 -30.70
CA GLN A 85 -22.38 26.99 -29.45
C GLN A 85 -21.32 25.89 -29.58
N VAL A 86 -21.40 25.04 -30.61
CA VAL A 86 -20.39 24.01 -30.89
C VAL A 86 -18.99 24.61 -31.08
N GLY A 87 -18.89 25.77 -31.72
CA GLY A 87 -17.65 26.53 -31.85
C GLY A 87 -17.11 27.11 -30.55
N VAL A 88 -17.97 27.41 -29.57
CA VAL A 88 -17.57 27.82 -28.21
C VAL A 88 -17.12 26.60 -27.39
N GLU A 89 -17.93 25.54 -27.31
CA GLU A 89 -17.60 24.35 -26.52
C GLU A 89 -16.31 23.67 -27.01
N ARG A 90 -16.10 23.57 -28.33
CA ARG A 90 -14.83 23.06 -28.89
C ARG A 90 -13.64 23.91 -28.46
N ALA A 91 -13.78 25.23 -28.45
CA ALA A 91 -12.69 26.14 -28.07
C ALA A 91 -12.36 26.02 -26.57
N LEU A 92 -13.37 25.90 -25.72
CA LEU A 92 -13.19 25.65 -24.28
C LEU A 92 -12.52 24.29 -24.04
N GLY A 93 -13.01 23.23 -24.70
CA GLY A 93 -12.48 21.87 -24.57
C GLY A 93 -11.01 21.73 -24.96
N GLU A 94 -10.56 22.35 -26.05
CA GLU A 94 -9.14 22.33 -26.45
C GLU A 94 -8.25 23.16 -25.51
N ILE A 95 -8.74 24.28 -24.96
CA ILE A 95 -8.01 25.05 -23.94
C ILE A 95 -7.85 24.23 -22.65
N MET A 96 -8.94 23.60 -22.18
CA MET A 96 -8.88 22.73 -21.00
C MET A 96 -7.97 21.51 -21.23
N ALA A 97 -8.06 20.88 -22.41
CA ALA A 97 -7.19 19.76 -22.77
C ALA A 97 -5.71 20.16 -22.82
N ALA A 98 -5.38 21.35 -23.32
CA ALA A 98 -4.00 21.87 -23.29
C ALA A 98 -3.49 22.11 -21.87
N MET A 99 -4.32 22.69 -20.98
CA MET A 99 -3.95 22.87 -19.57
C MET A 99 -3.81 21.54 -18.83
N VAL A 100 -4.66 20.55 -19.08
CA VAL A 100 -4.59 19.23 -18.43
C VAL A 100 -3.39 18.42 -18.95
N ALA A 101 -3.17 18.39 -20.27
CA ALA A 101 -2.06 17.64 -20.86
C ALA A 101 -0.67 18.25 -20.57
N GLY A 102 -0.61 19.55 -20.28
CA GLY A 102 0.62 20.24 -19.91
C GLY A 102 0.91 20.29 -18.41
N ASN A 103 0.05 19.74 -17.55
CA ASN A 103 0.13 19.89 -16.09
C ASN A 103 0.19 18.53 -15.38
N THR A 104 1.02 18.43 -14.35
CA THR A 104 1.14 17.26 -13.45
C THR A 104 -0.02 17.15 -12.45
N MET A 105 -1.23 17.58 -12.83
CA MET A 105 -2.42 17.62 -11.97
C MET A 105 -2.83 16.26 -11.38
N ASN A 106 -2.49 15.16 -12.07
CA ASN A 106 -2.73 13.80 -11.61
C ASN A 106 -1.52 13.17 -10.89
N GLU A 107 -0.33 13.80 -10.96
CA GLU A 107 0.85 13.37 -10.19
C GLU A 107 0.94 14.14 -8.86
N ILE A 108 -0.05 13.93 -7.98
CA ILE A 108 0.12 14.30 -6.57
C ILE A 108 1.08 13.27 -5.95
N ARG A 109 2.37 13.56 -5.97
CA ARG A 109 3.43 12.70 -5.42
C ARG A 109 3.43 12.75 -3.88
N VAL A 110 2.48 12.06 -3.27
CA VAL A 110 2.41 11.87 -1.80
C VAL A 110 3.13 10.56 -1.41
N PHE A 111 3.77 10.54 -0.24
CA PHE A 111 4.44 9.34 0.30
C PHE A 111 3.52 8.43 1.12
N VAL A 112 2.30 8.88 1.42
CA VAL A 112 1.22 8.06 2.01
C VAL A 112 0.28 7.56 0.92
N SER A 113 -0.37 6.41 1.16
CA SER A 113 -1.26 5.74 0.21
C SER A 113 -2.43 6.63 -0.21
N THR A 114 -2.41 7.12 -1.45
CA THR A 114 -3.54 7.85 -2.02
C THR A 114 -4.67 6.88 -2.39
N ASN A 115 -5.79 6.93 -1.66
CA ASN A 115 -7.03 6.27 -2.08
C ASN A 115 -7.63 7.01 -3.29
N ILE A 116 -7.04 6.78 -4.46
CA ILE A 116 -7.52 7.28 -5.75
C ILE A 116 -8.18 6.10 -6.48
N ASP A 117 -9.48 5.94 -6.24
CA ASP A 117 -10.36 5.28 -7.19
C ASP A 117 -10.45 6.18 -8.44
N VAL A 118 -9.72 5.86 -9.51
CA VAL A 118 -10.05 6.37 -10.86
C VAL A 118 -10.97 5.35 -11.55
N PRO A 119 -12.30 5.49 -11.47
CA PRO A 119 -13.17 4.83 -12.44
C PRO A 119 -12.87 5.47 -13.80
N ALA A 120 -12.26 4.71 -14.72
CA ALA A 120 -11.94 5.16 -16.07
C ALA A 120 -13.18 5.45 -16.96
N ASN A 121 -14.38 5.44 -16.37
CA ASN A 121 -15.66 5.77 -17.00
C ASN A 121 -16.60 6.40 -15.96
N PRO A 122 -16.89 7.72 -16.01
CA PRO A 122 -17.64 8.44 -14.97
C PRO A 122 -19.17 8.20 -15.01
N LEU A 123 -19.65 7.15 -15.70
CA LEU A 123 -21.08 6.86 -15.88
C LEU A 123 -21.50 5.44 -15.46
N LEU A 124 -20.60 4.64 -14.86
CA LEU A 124 -20.93 3.34 -14.29
C LEU A 124 -20.68 3.35 -12.78
N ALA A 125 -21.66 2.89 -12.01
CA ALA A 125 -21.66 2.98 -10.56
C ALA A 125 -20.78 1.91 -9.91
N VAL A 126 -19.95 2.36 -8.97
CA VAL A 126 -19.22 1.63 -7.91
C VAL A 126 -19.40 0.10 -7.92
N ASP A 127 -18.41 -0.61 -8.46
CA ASP A 127 -18.31 -2.07 -8.37
C ASP A 127 -17.35 -2.46 -7.22
N TRP A 128 -17.91 -2.89 -6.09
CA TRP A 128 -17.18 -3.19 -4.85
C TRP A 128 -16.30 -4.46 -4.91
N VAL A 129 -16.13 -5.07 -6.08
CA VAL A 129 -15.42 -6.34 -6.30
C VAL A 129 -13.92 -6.17 -6.64
N GLY A 130 -13.45 -4.92 -6.81
CA GLY A 130 -12.04 -4.64 -7.17
C GLY A 130 -10.99 -5.17 -6.17
N LEU A 131 -11.31 -5.19 -4.88
CA LEU A 131 -10.39 -5.61 -3.79
C LEU A 131 -9.96 -7.09 -3.85
N THR A 132 -10.55 -7.90 -4.72
CA THR A 132 -10.13 -9.30 -4.92
C THR A 132 -9.07 -9.51 -6.01
N ASN A 133 -8.70 -8.49 -6.79
CA ASN A 133 -7.87 -8.66 -8.00
C ASN A 133 -6.52 -7.88 -8.05
N ASP A 134 -6.19 -6.98 -7.12
CA ASP A 134 -4.81 -6.43 -6.98
C ASP A 134 -4.08 -7.09 -5.80
N GLY A 135 -3.41 -8.22 -6.08
CA GLY A 135 -2.68 -9.00 -5.08
C GLY A 135 -1.24 -8.52 -4.87
N ARG A 136 -1.01 -7.73 -3.81
CA ARG A 136 0.34 -7.23 -3.47
C ARG A 136 1.03 -8.10 -2.42
N ALA A 137 2.10 -8.77 -2.84
CA ALA A 137 2.91 -9.73 -2.04
C ALA A 137 2.11 -10.99 -1.61
N PRO A 138 2.79 -12.12 -1.29
CA PRO A 138 2.11 -13.43 -1.19
C PRO A 138 1.35 -13.59 0.13
N VAL A 139 0.08 -13.18 0.14
CA VAL A 139 -0.90 -13.57 1.15
C VAL A 139 -1.52 -14.91 0.75
N PHE A 140 -1.24 -15.96 1.51
CA PHE A 140 -1.91 -17.25 1.35
C PHE A 140 -3.39 -17.09 1.70
N ARG A 141 -4.28 -17.31 0.73
CA ARG A 141 -5.73 -17.38 0.97
C ARG A 141 -6.12 -18.83 1.26
N GLU A 142 -6.58 -19.06 2.48
CA GLU A 142 -7.32 -20.26 2.85
C GLU A 142 -8.68 -20.29 2.11
N LEU A 143 -9.00 -21.43 1.52
CA LEU A 143 -10.31 -21.77 0.95
C LEU A 143 -10.62 -23.19 1.40
N ASP A 144 -11.77 -23.39 2.04
CA ASP A 144 -12.07 -24.60 2.82
C ASP A 144 -11.89 -25.92 2.03
N GLY A 145 -10.80 -26.63 2.29
CA GLY A 145 -10.53 -27.94 1.70
C GLY A 145 -9.16 -28.53 2.08
N PRO A 146 -9.06 -29.86 2.29
CA PRO A 146 -7.77 -30.50 2.54
C PRO A 146 -6.86 -30.41 1.31
N MET A 147 -5.57 -30.16 1.56
CA MET A 147 -4.62 -29.65 0.56
C MET A 147 -4.44 -30.58 -0.66
N GLY A 148 -4.95 -30.16 -1.82
CA GLY A 148 -4.61 -30.75 -3.12
C GLY A 148 -3.14 -30.48 -3.46
N ARG A 149 -2.30 -31.50 -3.30
CA ARG A 149 -0.83 -31.39 -3.42
C ARG A 149 -0.37 -31.03 -4.83
N PHE A 150 0.69 -30.23 -4.93
CA PHE A 150 1.54 -30.16 -6.12
C PHE A 150 2.16 -31.54 -6.37
N TYR A 151 2.11 -32.02 -7.60
CA TYR A 151 2.77 -33.25 -8.03
C TYR A 151 4.01 -32.94 -8.87
N PHE A 152 5.12 -33.59 -8.55
CA PHE A 152 6.33 -33.66 -9.38
C PHE A 152 6.50 -35.09 -9.86
N ASP A 153 6.72 -35.28 -11.16
CA ASP A 153 7.05 -36.59 -11.73
C ASP A 153 8.54 -36.92 -11.50
N TRP A 154 8.85 -37.43 -10.31
CA TRP A 154 10.22 -37.76 -9.88
C TRP A 154 10.82 -38.95 -10.65
N ASN A 155 9.98 -39.91 -11.09
CA ASN A 155 10.44 -41.12 -11.77
C ASN A 155 10.37 -41.02 -13.32
N ARG A 156 9.73 -39.96 -13.84
CA ARG A 156 9.51 -39.66 -15.27
C ARG A 156 8.75 -40.75 -16.02
N ASN A 157 7.85 -41.47 -15.35
CA ASN A 157 7.04 -42.50 -15.97
C ASN A 157 5.85 -41.93 -16.77
N GLY A 158 5.51 -40.64 -16.58
CA GLY A 158 4.41 -39.98 -17.29
C GLY A 158 3.01 -40.46 -16.91
N THR A 159 2.87 -41.16 -15.77
CA THR A 159 1.60 -41.71 -15.28
C THR A 159 1.27 -41.19 -13.89
N ASN A 160 -0.01 -40.85 -13.68
CA ASN A 160 -0.52 -40.38 -12.39
C ASN A 160 -0.67 -41.56 -11.42
N ASP A 161 0.42 -41.97 -10.78
CA ASP A 161 0.41 -42.99 -9.73
C ASP A 161 -0.39 -42.50 -8.51
N SER A 162 -1.40 -43.28 -8.10
CA SER A 162 -2.30 -42.93 -7.01
C SER A 162 -1.58 -42.89 -5.66
N VAL A 163 -1.18 -41.67 -5.25
CA VAL A 163 -0.72 -41.39 -3.89
C VAL A 163 -1.85 -41.73 -2.91
N THR A 164 -1.72 -42.85 -2.21
CA THR A 164 -2.59 -43.16 -1.07
C THR A 164 -2.35 -42.11 0.03
N THR A 165 -3.34 -41.88 0.90
CA THR A 165 -3.25 -40.90 2.01
C THR A 165 -2.14 -41.18 3.02
N ASN A 166 -1.44 -42.30 2.88
CA ASN A 166 -0.33 -42.73 3.72
C ASN A 166 1.04 -42.37 3.11
N GLY A 167 1.10 -41.81 1.90
CA GLY A 167 2.31 -41.31 1.23
C GLY A 167 2.86 -40.02 1.87
N LEU A 168 3.17 -40.08 3.15
CA LEU A 168 3.66 -39.00 3.99
C LEU A 168 4.56 -39.57 5.09
N GLY A 169 5.88 -39.46 4.91
CA GLY A 169 6.89 -39.89 5.88
C GLY A 169 7.58 -41.22 5.55
N ASP A 170 6.93 -42.14 4.82
CA ASP A 170 7.57 -43.37 4.35
C ASP A 170 8.72 -43.05 3.37
N PRO A 171 9.91 -43.69 3.51
CA PRO A 171 11.08 -43.42 2.69
C PRO A 171 10.94 -43.97 1.25
N GLU A 172 10.98 -43.07 0.28
CA GLU A 172 10.93 -43.42 -1.14
C GLU A 172 12.30 -43.86 -1.67
N TRP A 173 12.32 -44.99 -2.39
CA TRP A 173 13.54 -45.57 -2.96
C TRP A 173 13.69 -45.24 -4.44
N ILE A 174 14.47 -44.20 -4.74
CA ILE A 174 14.83 -43.83 -6.12
C ILE A 174 15.98 -44.72 -6.60
N GLY A 175 15.72 -45.50 -7.65
CA GLY A 175 16.76 -46.18 -8.43
C GLY A 175 17.43 -45.22 -9.41
N MET A 176 18.76 -45.16 -9.43
CA MET A 176 19.52 -44.38 -10.40
C MET A 176 19.95 -45.23 -11.59
N LEU A 177 19.50 -44.83 -12.79
CA LEU A 177 19.82 -45.46 -14.06
C LEU A 177 21.26 -45.15 -14.49
N LYS A 178 21.85 -46.06 -15.28
CA LYS A 178 23.17 -45.88 -15.91
C LYS A 178 23.23 -44.66 -16.82
N PHE A 179 22.12 -44.34 -17.49
CA PHE A 179 21.89 -43.15 -18.29
C PHE A 179 20.62 -42.44 -17.75
N PRO A 180 20.77 -41.42 -16.87
CA PRO A 180 19.64 -40.73 -16.21
C PRO A 180 18.76 -39.90 -17.15
N ASP A 181 19.23 -39.67 -18.37
CA ASP A 181 18.55 -38.99 -19.48
C ASP A 181 17.58 -39.91 -20.26
N GLN A 182 17.62 -41.22 -20.01
CA GLN A 182 16.91 -42.22 -20.81
C GLN A 182 16.02 -43.13 -19.94
N PRO A 183 14.92 -43.68 -20.48
CA PRO A 183 14.09 -44.66 -19.78
C PRO A 183 14.85 -45.94 -19.38
N HIS A 184 14.34 -46.65 -18.37
CA HIS A 184 14.85 -47.96 -17.96
C HIS A 184 14.73 -49.00 -19.10
N SER A 185 15.79 -49.79 -19.32
CA SER A 185 15.80 -50.87 -20.32
C SER A 185 16.74 -52.01 -19.94
N GLY A 186 16.77 -53.08 -20.75
CA GLY A 186 17.71 -54.19 -20.55
C GLY A 186 19.19 -53.78 -20.58
N ASP A 187 19.50 -52.63 -21.19
CA ASP A 187 20.84 -52.05 -21.29
C ASP A 187 21.02 -50.82 -20.38
N ASN A 188 19.97 -50.02 -20.19
CA ASN A 188 19.91 -48.94 -19.21
C ASN A 188 19.33 -49.43 -17.87
N ARG A 189 20.19 -50.12 -17.10
CA ARG A 189 19.84 -50.70 -15.79
C ARG A 189 20.06 -49.70 -14.67
N PHE A 190 19.39 -49.95 -13.54
CA PHE A 190 19.73 -49.30 -12.27
C PHE A 190 21.13 -49.73 -11.80
N LEU A 191 21.98 -48.75 -11.46
CA LEU A 191 23.33 -48.98 -10.92
C LEU A 191 23.33 -49.06 -9.39
N TYR A 192 22.52 -48.20 -8.77
CA TYR A 192 22.33 -48.11 -7.33
C TYR A 192 20.93 -47.57 -7.03
N ARG A 193 20.53 -47.59 -5.77
CA ARG A 193 19.34 -46.91 -5.26
C ARG A 193 19.74 -46.00 -4.11
N TYR A 194 19.09 -44.87 -3.98
CA TYR A 194 19.11 -44.08 -2.74
C TYR A 194 17.71 -44.02 -2.16
N CYS A 195 17.64 -43.73 -0.87
CA CYS A 195 16.42 -43.54 -0.09
C CYS A 195 16.34 -42.05 0.23
N PHE A 196 15.18 -41.43 0.07
CA PHE A 196 14.92 -40.07 0.56
C PHE A 196 13.59 -40.03 1.31
N ALA A 197 13.48 -39.12 2.28
CA ALA A 197 12.25 -38.83 2.99
C ALA A 197 12.10 -37.31 3.04
N ALA A 198 10.92 -36.80 2.68
CA ALA A 198 10.61 -35.38 2.73
C ALA A 198 9.96 -35.06 4.08
N LEU A 199 10.72 -34.44 4.99
CA LEU A 199 10.23 -33.97 6.29
C LEU A 199 9.75 -32.49 6.16
N PRO A 200 8.66 -32.10 6.84
CA PRO A 200 8.16 -30.74 6.78
C PRO A 200 8.97 -29.81 7.71
N GLU A 201 9.81 -28.94 7.15
CA GLU A 201 10.47 -27.88 7.93
C GLU A 201 9.44 -26.84 8.41
N GLY A 202 8.91 -27.05 9.62
CA GLY A 202 8.02 -26.13 10.31
C GLY A 202 7.36 -26.75 11.55
N ASN A 203 7.30 -26.00 12.64
CA ASN A 203 6.62 -26.34 13.90
C ASN A 203 7.09 -27.61 14.65
N MET A 204 8.23 -28.20 14.30
CA MET A 204 8.88 -29.22 15.14
C MET A 204 9.56 -28.59 16.36
N LEU A 205 9.77 -29.40 17.40
CA LEU A 205 10.78 -29.15 18.42
C LEU A 205 12.17 -29.36 17.77
N ASP A 206 13.18 -28.57 18.13
CA ASP A 206 14.56 -28.80 17.68
C ASP A 206 15.39 -29.45 18.79
N ILE A 207 16.03 -30.58 18.48
CA ILE A 207 16.87 -31.32 19.44
C ILE A 207 18.07 -30.49 19.93
N ASN A 208 18.51 -29.48 19.16
CA ASN A 208 19.63 -28.63 19.54
C ASN A 208 19.24 -27.59 20.60
N THR A 209 17.96 -27.22 20.74
CA THR A 209 17.46 -26.17 21.65
C THR A 209 16.50 -26.67 22.75
N ILE A 210 15.78 -27.78 22.58
CA ILE A 210 15.02 -28.44 23.67
C ILE A 210 15.98 -28.96 24.75
N TYR A 211 15.52 -29.15 25.98
CA TYR A 211 16.43 -29.27 27.13
C TYR A 211 15.94 -30.26 28.20
N ASN A 212 16.79 -30.56 29.19
CA ASN A 212 16.44 -31.51 30.27
C ASN A 212 17.25 -31.42 31.58
N HIS A 213 18.06 -30.36 31.82
CA HIS A 213 18.96 -30.35 33.00
C HIS A 213 19.14 -28.96 33.61
N THR A 214 18.17 -28.53 34.42
CA THR A 214 18.10 -27.15 34.93
C THR A 214 18.65 -27.01 36.36
N ARG A 215 18.51 -28.03 37.21
CA ARG A 215 19.06 -28.10 38.58
C ARG A 215 20.57 -28.40 38.60
N ASN A 216 21.24 -27.90 39.64
CA ASN A 216 22.58 -28.34 40.03
C ASN A 216 22.50 -29.60 40.93
N VAL A 217 22.43 -30.80 40.32
CA VAL A 217 22.35 -32.08 41.06
C VAL A 217 23.73 -32.70 41.33
N PRO A 218 23.95 -33.45 42.44
CA PRO A 218 25.29 -33.90 42.86
C PRO A 218 26.06 -34.86 41.92
N ASN A 219 25.42 -35.41 40.89
CA ASN A 219 26.09 -36.17 39.83
C ASN A 219 25.30 -36.03 38.50
N PRO A 220 25.52 -34.94 37.75
CA PRO A 220 24.68 -34.61 36.61
C PRO A 220 24.90 -35.53 35.39
N LEU A 221 25.97 -36.33 35.39
CA LEU A 221 26.33 -37.24 34.31
C LEU A 221 25.43 -38.50 34.26
N ASN A 222 24.83 -38.89 35.40
CA ASN A 222 24.01 -40.10 35.52
C ASN A 222 22.57 -39.78 35.96
N ASN A 223 22.33 -38.61 36.55
CA ASN A 223 21.07 -38.25 37.18
C ASN A 223 20.46 -37.02 36.49
N ASP A 224 19.16 -37.08 36.23
CA ASP A 224 18.45 -35.99 35.59
C ASP A 224 18.11 -34.85 36.55
N GLY A 225 18.35 -33.61 36.10
CA GLY A 225 18.14 -32.38 36.86
C GLY A 225 16.98 -31.52 36.37
N PHE A 226 16.03 -32.02 35.58
CA PHE A 226 14.97 -31.15 35.05
C PHE A 226 14.01 -30.62 36.12
N VAL A 227 13.74 -29.32 36.08
CA VAL A 227 12.54 -28.68 36.65
C VAL A 227 12.08 -27.55 35.74
N ARG A 228 10.76 -27.39 35.63
CA ARG A 228 10.13 -26.20 35.07
C ARG A 228 9.81 -25.22 36.19
N ASN A 229 10.24 -23.97 36.04
CA ASN A 229 9.95 -22.84 36.90
C ASN A 229 9.01 -21.85 36.17
N GLN A 230 9.53 -20.72 35.67
CA GLN A 230 8.73 -19.62 35.14
C GLN A 230 8.30 -19.81 33.67
N GLY A 231 8.97 -20.69 32.93
CA GLY A 231 8.80 -20.91 31.50
C GLY A 231 9.52 -19.89 30.62
N TRP A 232 10.69 -19.38 31.02
CA TRP A 232 11.35 -18.25 30.37
C TRP A 232 11.84 -18.54 28.94
N GLY A 233 12.21 -19.79 28.63
CA GLY A 233 12.67 -20.19 27.29
C GLY A 233 12.73 -21.71 27.07
N SER A 234 13.36 -22.13 25.97
CA SER A 234 13.53 -23.55 25.63
C SER A 234 14.24 -24.43 26.69
N PRO A 235 15.11 -23.91 27.59
CA PRO A 235 15.62 -24.66 28.74
C PRO A 235 14.55 -25.28 29.65
N GLU A 236 13.33 -24.73 29.65
CA GLU A 236 12.23 -25.21 30.48
C GLU A 236 11.23 -26.11 29.72
N ILE A 237 11.59 -26.54 28.50
CA ILE A 237 10.82 -27.51 27.71
C ILE A 237 11.40 -28.90 27.95
N ASN A 238 10.61 -29.76 28.59
CA ASN A 238 10.99 -31.09 29.07
C ASN A 238 11.07 -32.13 27.93
N LEU A 239 12.28 -32.45 27.46
CA LEU A 239 12.55 -33.50 26.47
C LEU A 239 12.14 -34.91 26.95
N ALA A 240 12.26 -35.21 28.24
CA ALA A 240 11.81 -36.50 28.78
C ALA A 240 10.28 -36.64 28.70
N ALA A 241 9.51 -35.58 28.96
CA ALA A 241 8.06 -35.60 28.79
C ALA A 241 7.64 -35.79 27.33
N PHE A 242 8.43 -35.27 26.37
CA PHE A 242 8.27 -35.61 24.96
C PHE A 242 8.52 -37.10 24.68
N LEU A 243 9.67 -37.66 25.07
CA LEU A 243 9.98 -39.08 24.85
C LEU A 243 8.95 -40.03 25.50
N ALA A 244 8.51 -39.71 26.72
CA ALA A 244 7.44 -40.41 27.44
C ALA A 244 6.10 -40.44 26.69
N THR A 245 5.77 -39.35 25.98
CA THR A 245 4.53 -39.20 25.22
C THR A 245 4.64 -39.86 23.85
N LEU A 246 5.82 -39.75 23.21
CA LEU A 246 6.17 -40.36 21.93
C LEU A 246 6.01 -41.88 21.93
N ASN A 247 6.46 -42.58 22.98
CA ASN A 247 6.07 -43.98 23.16
C ASN A 247 6.06 -44.41 24.64
N PRO A 248 4.86 -44.52 25.26
CA PRO A 248 4.72 -44.91 26.66
C PRO A 248 5.02 -46.40 26.94
N ASN A 249 5.15 -47.25 25.91
CA ASN A 249 5.59 -48.65 26.07
C ASN A 249 7.13 -48.76 26.25
N VAL A 250 7.87 -47.69 25.95
CA VAL A 250 9.32 -47.70 25.75
C VAL A 250 9.99 -46.83 26.80
N TRP A 251 9.60 -45.55 26.83
CA TRP A 251 10.01 -44.59 27.85
C TRP A 251 9.10 -44.70 29.08
N THR A 252 8.93 -45.95 29.54
CA THR A 252 8.14 -46.35 30.71
C THR A 252 8.75 -45.85 32.01
N TYR A 253 7.88 -45.72 33.02
CA TYR A 253 8.18 -45.28 34.39
C TYR A 253 8.84 -43.90 34.50
N ILE A 254 8.13 -42.94 35.09
CA ILE A 254 8.51 -41.53 35.12
C ILE A 254 8.26 -41.01 36.54
N SER A 255 9.30 -40.53 37.20
CA SER A 255 9.25 -39.89 38.51
C SER A 255 9.81 -38.47 38.37
N TYR A 256 8.90 -37.50 38.21
CA TYR A 256 9.23 -36.07 38.15
C TYR A 256 9.13 -35.46 39.54
N VAL A 257 10.27 -35.24 40.19
CA VAL A 257 10.36 -34.80 41.59
C VAL A 257 10.39 -33.28 41.65
N TRP A 258 9.26 -32.63 41.32
CA TRP A 258 9.20 -31.17 41.15
C TRP A 258 9.53 -30.36 42.41
N ASN A 259 9.22 -30.87 43.61
CA ASN A 259 9.19 -30.11 44.87
C ASN A 259 10.47 -30.20 45.73
N ASP A 260 11.39 -31.11 45.42
CA ASP A 260 12.71 -31.21 46.09
C ASP A 260 13.80 -31.04 45.03
N LEU A 261 14.44 -29.87 45.04
CA LEU A 261 15.48 -29.50 44.07
C LEU A 261 16.81 -30.24 44.29
N ALA A 262 17.00 -30.91 45.44
CA ALA A 262 18.19 -31.74 45.70
C ALA A 262 18.03 -33.18 45.18
N GLN A 263 16.81 -33.61 44.87
CA GLN A 263 16.53 -34.92 44.29
C GLN A 263 16.56 -34.88 42.76
N PRO A 264 17.09 -35.91 42.09
CA PRO A 264 17.00 -36.04 40.65
C PRO A 264 15.65 -36.64 40.22
N ASN A 265 15.29 -36.42 38.96
CA ASN A 265 14.21 -37.20 38.34
C ASN A 265 14.69 -38.62 38.02
N GLN A 266 13.75 -39.55 37.90
CA GLN A 266 14.04 -40.96 37.60
C GLN A 266 13.11 -41.48 36.50
N GLY A 267 13.61 -42.36 35.65
CA GLY A 267 12.82 -42.97 34.58
C GLY A 267 13.56 -43.05 33.25
N ILE A 268 13.15 -44.01 32.40
CA ILE A 268 13.81 -44.27 31.11
C ILE A 268 13.76 -43.03 30.21
N ALA A 269 12.66 -42.28 30.27
CA ALA A 269 12.50 -40.99 29.59
C ALA A 269 13.57 -39.95 29.99
N PHE A 270 13.88 -39.86 31.28
CA PHE A 270 14.84 -38.92 31.85
C PHE A 270 16.30 -39.35 31.59
N GLU A 271 16.60 -40.64 31.68
CA GLU A 271 17.91 -41.21 31.31
C GLU A 271 18.28 -40.84 29.86
N ASP A 272 17.37 -41.09 28.91
CA ASP A 272 17.63 -40.85 27.50
C ASP A 272 17.65 -39.35 27.16
N ALA A 273 16.73 -38.55 27.73
CA ALA A 273 16.74 -37.10 27.52
C ALA A 273 18.03 -36.44 28.05
N ASN A 274 18.56 -36.89 29.19
CA ASN A 274 19.86 -36.42 29.70
C ASN A 274 21.01 -36.89 28.79
N ALA A 275 20.97 -38.10 28.21
CA ALA A 275 21.96 -38.57 27.25
C ALA A 275 21.99 -37.75 25.95
N LEU A 276 20.82 -37.48 25.35
CA LEU A 276 20.65 -36.60 24.18
C LEU A 276 21.15 -35.17 24.45
N LEU A 277 20.98 -34.69 25.68
CA LEU A 277 21.49 -33.40 26.13
C LEU A 277 23.01 -33.40 26.31
N MET A 278 23.57 -34.38 27.03
CA MET A 278 24.99 -34.42 27.40
C MET A 278 25.93 -34.37 26.19
N TYR A 279 25.58 -34.98 25.07
CA TYR A 279 26.40 -34.89 23.85
C TYR A 279 26.62 -33.44 23.39
N ARG A 280 25.59 -32.59 23.46
CA ARG A 280 25.64 -31.17 23.05
C ARG A 280 26.63 -30.33 23.88
N TYR A 281 27.05 -30.83 25.04
CA TYR A 281 28.00 -30.20 25.97
C TYR A 281 29.23 -31.09 26.24
N GLY A 282 29.67 -31.85 25.24
CA GLY A 282 30.90 -32.67 25.31
C GLY A 282 30.89 -33.75 26.40
N LYS A 283 29.72 -34.13 26.91
CA LYS A 283 29.48 -35.02 28.05
C LYS A 283 30.08 -34.50 29.37
N ASN A 284 30.23 -33.18 29.52
CA ASN A 284 30.64 -32.54 30.77
C ASN A 284 29.75 -31.33 31.13
N LEU A 285 28.70 -31.59 31.92
CA LEU A 285 27.77 -30.56 32.39
C LEU A 285 28.38 -29.61 33.46
N ALA A 286 29.61 -29.84 33.91
CA ALA A 286 30.38 -28.87 34.71
C ALA A 286 31.22 -27.91 33.85
N ALA A 287 31.11 -27.97 32.51
CA ALA A 287 31.83 -27.13 31.56
C ALA A 287 30.89 -26.35 30.62
N PHE A 288 29.68 -25.99 31.09
CA PHE A 288 28.90 -24.94 30.42
C PHE A 288 29.70 -23.63 30.41
N PRO A 289 29.76 -22.89 29.28
CA PRO A 289 30.29 -21.54 29.26
C PRO A 289 29.56 -20.64 30.27
N THR A 290 30.28 -19.73 30.91
CA THR A 290 29.64 -18.72 31.77
C THR A 290 29.02 -17.61 30.90
N PRO A 291 27.98 -16.90 31.36
CA PRO A 291 27.47 -15.71 30.67
C PRO A 291 28.55 -14.63 30.52
N TYR A 292 29.51 -14.54 31.44
CA TYR A 292 30.68 -13.67 31.28
C TYR A 292 31.59 -14.09 30.10
N ASP A 293 31.78 -15.39 29.84
CA ASP A 293 32.52 -15.87 28.65
C ASP A 293 31.80 -15.57 27.32
N ILE A 294 30.47 -15.39 27.35
CA ILE A 294 29.63 -15.19 26.16
C ILE A 294 29.37 -13.70 25.89
N PHE A 295 29.06 -12.93 26.94
CA PHE A 295 28.58 -11.54 26.86
C PHE A 295 29.52 -10.53 27.55
N GLY A 296 30.60 -10.99 28.19
CA GLY A 296 31.54 -10.14 28.91
C GLY A 296 30.88 -9.41 30.09
N ALA A 297 31.28 -8.14 30.30
CA ALA A 297 30.74 -7.32 31.39
C ALA A 297 29.22 -7.10 31.32
N ASN A 298 28.60 -7.19 30.14
CA ASN A 298 27.16 -7.02 29.97
C ASN A 298 26.35 -8.19 30.53
N ALA A 299 26.99 -9.33 30.86
CA ALA A 299 26.38 -10.46 31.54
C ALA A 299 25.75 -10.08 32.90
N ILE A 300 26.12 -8.94 33.50
CA ILE A 300 25.47 -8.38 34.70
C ILE A 300 23.97 -8.13 34.53
N ALA A 301 23.45 -8.07 33.30
CA ALA A 301 22.00 -8.00 33.04
C ALA A 301 21.23 -9.18 33.66
N PHE A 302 21.85 -10.37 33.72
CA PHE A 302 21.28 -11.58 34.32
C PHE A 302 21.03 -11.46 35.84
N THR A 303 21.60 -10.45 36.51
CA THR A 303 21.42 -10.24 37.96
C THR A 303 20.40 -9.14 38.27
N LEU A 304 19.67 -8.67 37.26
CA LEU A 304 18.81 -7.47 37.31
C LEU A 304 17.53 -7.59 36.45
N ASP A 305 17.29 -8.73 35.79
CA ASP A 305 16.18 -8.90 34.83
C ASP A 305 14.86 -9.37 35.45
N ARG A 306 14.87 -9.82 36.72
CA ARG A 306 13.74 -10.36 37.49
C ARG A 306 13.24 -11.74 37.06
N PHE A 307 14.01 -12.45 36.25
CA PHE A 307 13.72 -13.81 35.80
C PHE A 307 14.80 -14.78 36.28
N ASP A 308 14.40 -16.02 36.58
CA ASP A 308 15.32 -17.11 36.92
C ASP A 308 16.03 -17.64 35.66
N THR A 309 16.87 -16.80 35.03
CA THR A 309 17.55 -17.13 33.77
C THR A 309 18.64 -18.19 33.96
N TYR A 310 19.14 -18.35 35.19
CA TYR A 310 19.98 -19.47 35.63
C TYR A 310 19.21 -20.73 36.07
N LEU A 311 17.89 -20.69 36.22
CA LEU A 311 17.06 -21.83 36.62
C LEU A 311 17.48 -22.44 37.98
N ASN A 312 17.99 -21.59 38.88
CA ASN A 312 18.45 -21.94 40.23
C ASN A 312 17.48 -21.49 41.33
N GLY A 313 16.55 -20.60 40.99
CA GLY A 313 15.67 -19.92 41.93
C GLY A 313 14.58 -20.80 42.54
N PRO A 314 13.86 -20.28 43.56
CA PRO A 314 12.70 -20.95 44.12
C PRO A 314 11.57 -21.10 43.08
N ILE A 315 10.87 -22.24 43.16
CA ILE A 315 9.78 -22.59 42.24
C ILE A 315 8.63 -21.58 42.34
N GLN A 316 8.19 -21.07 41.20
CA GLN A 316 7.03 -20.20 41.05
C GLN A 316 5.73 -20.94 41.39
N SER A 317 5.45 -20.99 42.69
CA SER A 317 4.25 -21.56 43.33
C SER A 317 3.09 -20.55 43.43
N SER A 318 3.24 -19.38 42.80
CA SER A 318 2.33 -18.24 42.84
C SER A 318 2.03 -17.75 41.41
N PRO A 319 0.81 -17.27 41.11
CA PRO A 319 0.51 -16.60 39.84
C PRO A 319 1.19 -15.22 39.71
N TRP A 320 1.74 -14.68 40.80
CA TRP A 320 2.52 -13.45 40.80
C TRP A 320 4.00 -13.78 40.58
N LEU A 321 4.63 -13.08 39.64
CA LEU A 321 6.09 -13.09 39.47
C LEU A 321 6.76 -12.58 40.75
N ALA A 322 7.48 -13.46 41.45
CA ALA A 322 8.40 -13.06 42.48
C ALA A 322 9.62 -12.39 41.83
N ASN A 323 10.24 -11.40 42.49
CA ASN A 323 11.55 -10.91 42.07
C ASN A 323 12.60 -11.91 42.56
N LEU A 324 13.15 -12.69 41.64
CA LEU A 324 14.06 -13.79 41.97
C LEU A 324 15.52 -13.33 42.18
N ASP A 325 15.92 -12.15 41.66
CA ASP A 325 17.20 -11.45 41.92
C ASP A 325 17.57 -11.37 43.41
N THR A 326 16.55 -11.42 44.28
CA THR A 326 16.69 -11.27 45.74
C THR A 326 16.69 -12.60 46.52
N THR A 327 16.58 -13.73 45.82
CA THR A 327 16.39 -15.06 46.44
C THR A 327 17.27 -16.17 45.86
N GLY A 328 17.66 -16.06 44.59
CA GLY A 328 18.85 -16.69 44.03
C GLY A 328 19.88 -15.60 43.73
N THR A 329 21.17 -15.86 43.97
CA THR A 329 22.24 -14.96 43.52
C THR A 329 22.77 -15.47 42.20
N ASP A 330 22.15 -15.02 41.12
CA ASP A 330 22.63 -15.24 39.75
C ASP A 330 24.00 -14.57 39.62
N ASP A 331 25.04 -15.39 39.42
CA ASP A 331 26.44 -14.98 39.36
C ASP A 331 26.96 -15.25 37.95
N PRO A 332 27.17 -14.21 37.11
CA PRO A 332 27.67 -14.31 35.74
C PRO A 332 28.97 -15.10 35.53
N ASN A 333 29.68 -15.44 36.61
CA ASN A 333 30.90 -16.26 36.61
C ASN A 333 30.63 -17.77 36.83
N GLN A 334 29.38 -18.17 37.08
CA GLN A 334 28.99 -19.58 37.18
C GLN A 334 28.64 -20.18 35.81
N PRO A 335 28.87 -21.50 35.61
CA PRO A 335 28.43 -22.21 34.41
C PRO A 335 26.91 -22.08 34.23
N TRP A 336 26.46 -21.63 33.06
CA TRP A 336 25.04 -21.36 32.80
C TRP A 336 24.39 -22.52 32.04
N GLN A 337 23.34 -23.12 32.61
CA GLN A 337 22.71 -24.33 32.06
C GLN A 337 22.08 -24.10 30.69
N ALA A 338 21.58 -22.89 30.42
CA ALA A 338 21.05 -22.51 29.11
C ALA A 338 22.13 -21.98 28.14
N ALA A 339 23.42 -22.15 28.47
CA ALA A 339 24.52 -21.71 27.63
C ALA A 339 24.51 -22.41 26.25
N PRO A 340 25.10 -21.77 25.22
CA PRO A 340 25.21 -22.32 23.87
C PRO A 340 25.86 -23.70 23.79
N SER A 341 25.21 -24.63 23.09
CA SER A 341 25.74 -25.96 22.79
C SER A 341 27.04 -25.93 21.97
N THR A 342 28.00 -26.79 22.34
CA THR A 342 29.30 -26.95 21.67
C THR A 342 29.27 -27.99 20.56
N ASN A 343 28.48 -29.07 20.73
CA ASN A 343 28.19 -30.07 19.70
C ASN A 343 26.71 -30.01 19.28
N ARG A 344 26.40 -30.53 18.09
CA ARG A 344 25.05 -30.50 17.49
C ARG A 344 24.68 -31.78 16.77
N PHE A 345 23.37 -31.99 16.66
CA PHE A 345 22.77 -32.95 15.73
C PHE A 345 22.50 -32.22 14.42
N PHE A 346 22.90 -32.81 13.29
CA PHE A 346 22.82 -32.19 11.96
C PHE A 346 21.78 -32.86 11.05
N THR A 347 21.39 -34.10 11.34
CA THR A 347 20.36 -34.84 10.61
C THR A 347 19.68 -35.83 11.56
N PRO A 348 18.44 -36.29 11.29
CA PRO A 348 17.80 -37.37 12.04
C PRO A 348 18.57 -38.70 12.04
N SER A 349 19.51 -38.91 11.10
CA SER A 349 20.40 -40.08 11.12
C SER A 349 21.34 -40.09 12.34
N ASP A 350 21.64 -38.92 12.92
CA ASP A 350 22.43 -38.81 14.15
C ASP A 350 21.73 -39.45 15.36
N TYR A 351 20.41 -39.67 15.30
CA TYR A 351 19.66 -40.30 16.39
C TYR A 351 20.08 -41.76 16.62
N PHE A 352 20.61 -42.43 15.59
CA PHE A 352 21.13 -43.80 15.65
C PHE A 352 22.63 -43.90 15.97
N ASP A 353 23.34 -42.79 16.17
CA ASP A 353 24.75 -42.80 16.55
C ASP A 353 24.90 -42.97 18.07
N PRO A 354 25.32 -44.14 18.59
CA PRO A 354 25.42 -44.39 20.03
C PRO A 354 26.53 -43.55 20.70
N THR A 355 27.42 -42.93 19.93
CA THR A 355 28.38 -41.95 20.47
C THR A 355 27.72 -40.60 20.76
N LYS A 356 26.64 -40.25 20.05
CA LYS A 356 25.83 -39.04 20.24
C LYS A 356 24.67 -39.27 21.20
N THR A 357 23.75 -40.17 20.88
CA THR A 357 22.51 -40.36 21.66
C THR A 357 22.63 -41.35 22.82
N GLY A 358 23.69 -42.16 22.83
CA GLY A 358 23.92 -43.19 23.85
C GLY A 358 23.33 -44.55 23.46
N THR A 359 24.07 -45.61 23.77
CA THR A 359 23.76 -46.99 23.37
C THR A 359 22.36 -47.46 23.78
N ASN A 360 21.85 -47.01 24.93
CA ASN A 360 20.54 -47.42 25.43
C ASN A 360 19.40 -46.83 24.58
N PHE A 361 19.44 -45.53 24.26
CA PHE A 361 18.48 -44.88 23.37
C PHE A 361 18.46 -45.54 21.99
N VAL A 362 19.64 -45.74 21.38
CA VAL A 362 19.75 -46.40 20.05
C VAL A 362 19.17 -47.82 20.09
N ASN A 363 19.48 -48.61 21.12
CA ASN A 363 18.95 -49.97 21.26
C ASN A 363 17.42 -49.98 21.42
N ARG A 364 16.84 -49.03 22.18
CA ARG A 364 15.39 -48.90 22.32
C ARG A 364 14.75 -48.49 20.98
N LEU A 365 15.30 -47.48 20.30
CA LEU A 365 14.80 -46.99 19.01
C LEU A 365 14.84 -48.07 17.91
N LEU A 366 15.94 -48.83 17.82
CA LEU A 366 16.06 -49.98 16.92
C LEU A 366 15.09 -51.12 17.30
N SER A 367 14.91 -51.39 18.59
CA SER A 367 14.00 -52.44 19.04
C SER A 367 12.56 -52.13 18.65
N VAL A 368 12.09 -50.90 18.79
CA VAL A 368 10.68 -50.53 18.55
C VAL A 368 10.37 -50.43 17.06
N SER A 369 11.33 -49.94 16.27
CA SER A 369 11.32 -49.96 14.80
C SER A 369 11.34 -51.38 14.19
N SER A 370 11.48 -52.42 15.02
CA SER A 370 11.42 -53.83 14.61
C SER A 370 10.14 -54.55 15.04
N MET A 371 9.23 -53.87 15.76
CA MET A 371 7.97 -54.45 16.24
C MET A 371 6.87 -54.34 15.18
N LEU A 372 5.87 -55.23 15.26
CA LEU A 372 4.79 -55.34 14.27
C LEU A 372 3.48 -54.66 14.71
N ASP A 373 3.44 -54.04 15.89
CA ASP A 373 2.26 -53.31 16.37
C ASP A 373 2.26 -51.86 15.91
N GLY A 374 1.05 -51.31 15.77
CA GLY A 374 0.79 -49.96 15.24
C GLY A 374 1.13 -48.80 16.19
N THR A 375 1.82 -49.03 17.30
CA THR A 375 2.32 -47.97 18.19
C THR A 375 3.85 -47.96 18.22
N ASN A 376 4.48 -49.11 18.41
CA ASN A 376 5.93 -49.20 18.51
C ASN A 376 6.64 -48.99 17.17
N ASN A 377 6.06 -49.49 16.07
CA ASN A 377 6.66 -49.36 14.73
C ASN A 377 6.68 -47.89 14.22
N TYR A 378 5.65 -47.10 14.55
CA TYR A 378 5.56 -45.69 14.13
C TYR A 378 6.38 -44.72 15.00
N ALA A 379 6.90 -45.16 16.15
CA ALA A 379 7.62 -44.28 17.09
C ALA A 379 8.85 -43.58 16.48
N PHE A 380 9.50 -44.15 15.45
CA PHE A 380 10.55 -43.45 14.71
C PHE A 380 10.00 -42.39 13.75
N TYR A 381 8.89 -42.65 13.06
CA TYR A 381 8.23 -41.68 12.20
C TYR A 381 7.63 -40.51 12.99
N GLU A 382 7.05 -40.79 14.16
CA GLU A 382 6.57 -39.76 15.09
C GLU A 382 7.72 -38.93 15.69
N LEU A 383 8.88 -39.54 15.93
CA LEU A 383 10.09 -38.83 16.36
C LEU A 383 10.55 -37.81 15.31
N ILE A 384 10.75 -38.25 14.05
CA ILE A 384 11.30 -37.39 12.99
C ILE A 384 10.30 -36.38 12.40
N THR A 385 9.02 -36.46 12.78
CA THR A 385 7.99 -35.46 12.41
C THR A 385 7.70 -34.46 13.54
N GLN A 386 8.24 -34.68 14.74
CA GLN A 386 8.05 -33.80 15.91
C GLN A 386 9.36 -33.25 16.48
N LEU A 387 10.51 -33.90 16.21
CA LEU A 387 11.84 -33.51 16.68
C LEU A 387 12.83 -33.39 15.51
N GLY A 388 13.01 -32.17 15.01
CA GLY A 388 13.94 -31.80 13.95
C GLY A 388 15.36 -31.48 14.45
N THR A 389 16.24 -31.16 13.51
CA THR A 389 17.66 -30.86 13.75
C THR A 389 18.08 -29.43 13.36
N ASP A 390 17.11 -28.62 12.95
CA ASP A 390 17.35 -27.53 12.01
C ASP A 390 17.68 -26.20 12.74
N GLY A 391 17.88 -26.29 14.05
CA GLY A 391 18.42 -25.25 14.91
C GLY A 391 19.84 -24.86 14.50
N SER A 392 19.93 -23.89 13.60
CA SER A 392 21.19 -23.20 13.24
C SER A 392 21.86 -22.59 14.50
N PRO A 393 23.20 -22.55 14.58
CA PRO A 393 23.86 -21.80 15.64
C PRO A 393 23.52 -20.32 15.55
N TRP A 394 23.18 -19.68 16.66
CA TRP A 394 22.97 -18.22 16.69
C TRP A 394 24.22 -17.43 16.24
N ARG A 395 25.43 -18.02 16.36
CA ARG A 395 26.69 -17.49 15.79
C ARG A 395 26.74 -17.52 14.25
N GLN A 396 25.81 -18.21 13.59
CA GLN A 396 25.77 -18.46 12.15
C GLN A 396 24.43 -18.05 11.51
N THR A 397 23.39 -17.76 12.29
CA THR A 397 22.15 -17.16 11.79
C THR A 397 22.41 -15.76 11.26
N ASN A 398 22.14 -15.56 9.98
CA ASN A 398 22.21 -14.25 9.31
C ASN A 398 20.94 -13.41 9.59
N LEU A 399 20.55 -13.36 10.87
CA LEU A 399 19.35 -12.74 11.44
C LEU A 399 19.73 -11.53 12.29
N ILE A 400 18.85 -10.54 12.35
CA ILE A 400 19.00 -9.35 13.19
C ILE A 400 18.21 -9.57 14.48
N ASN A 401 18.85 -9.40 15.64
CA ASN A 401 18.17 -9.45 16.94
C ASN A 401 17.42 -8.13 17.17
N ILE A 402 16.15 -8.18 17.60
CA ILE A 402 15.31 -6.98 17.72
C ILE A 402 15.70 -6.10 18.92
N ASN A 403 16.26 -6.69 19.98
CA ASN A 403 16.46 -6.01 21.27
C ASN A 403 17.92 -5.56 21.48
N TYR A 404 18.88 -6.29 20.93
CA TYR A 404 20.31 -6.11 21.19
C TYR A 404 21.15 -6.17 19.91
N ASP A 405 22.16 -5.33 19.80
CA ASP A 405 23.07 -5.29 18.64
C ASP A 405 23.84 -6.61 18.50
N ASN A 406 23.58 -7.35 17.41
CA ASN A 406 24.30 -8.58 17.11
C ASN A 406 25.27 -8.49 15.91
N VAL A 407 25.50 -7.30 15.36
CA VAL A 407 26.39 -7.09 14.19
C VAL A 407 27.87 -7.32 14.50
N PRO A 408 28.44 -6.90 15.65
CA PRO A 408 29.87 -7.05 15.91
C PRO A 408 30.37 -8.48 16.12
N SER A 409 29.48 -9.43 16.46
CA SER A 409 29.89 -10.77 16.92
C SER A 409 28.95 -11.94 16.61
N ASN A 410 27.82 -11.69 15.93
CA ASN A 410 26.65 -12.59 15.81
C ASN A 410 26.01 -13.02 17.14
N ALA A 411 26.70 -12.88 18.27
CA ALA A 411 26.05 -12.81 19.58
C ALA A 411 25.29 -11.50 19.66
N ALA A 412 24.13 -11.50 20.29
CA ALA A 412 23.71 -10.33 21.06
C ALA A 412 24.59 -10.31 22.33
N PRO A 413 25.55 -9.38 22.50
CA PRO A 413 26.37 -9.27 23.70
C PRO A 413 25.60 -8.51 24.79
N LEU A 414 24.26 -8.62 24.80
CA LEU A 414 23.31 -7.86 25.62
C LEU A 414 23.49 -6.33 25.52
N GLN A 415 24.16 -5.85 24.47
CA GLN A 415 24.39 -4.44 24.18
C GLN A 415 23.12 -3.87 23.53
N PRO A 416 22.50 -2.81 24.07
CA PRO A 416 21.41 -2.12 23.41
C PRO A 416 21.84 -1.59 22.04
N TRP A 417 20.92 -1.58 21.09
CA TRP A 417 21.15 -1.01 19.77
C TRP A 417 21.47 0.49 19.82
N ASP A 418 22.46 0.92 19.04
CA ASP A 418 22.51 2.30 18.55
C ASP A 418 21.37 2.49 17.52
N PRO A 419 20.52 3.54 17.63
CA PRO A 419 19.38 3.73 16.74
C PRO A 419 19.78 3.76 15.26
N THR A 420 20.87 4.47 14.94
CA THR A 420 21.34 4.66 13.56
C THR A 420 21.80 3.33 12.96
N THR A 421 22.55 2.55 13.74
CA THR A 421 23.09 1.24 13.34
C THR A 421 21.96 0.23 13.14
N PHE A 422 21.00 0.13 14.07
CA PHE A 422 19.83 -0.74 13.90
C PHE A 422 19.05 -0.38 12.62
N PHE A 423 18.77 0.92 12.44
CA PHE A 423 17.99 1.40 11.31
C PHE A 423 18.66 1.08 9.98
N MET A 424 19.95 1.40 9.85
CA MET A 424 20.72 1.18 8.61
C MET A 424 20.88 -0.31 8.28
N VAL A 425 21.18 -1.15 9.27
CA VAL A 425 21.36 -2.59 9.05
C VAL A 425 20.03 -3.28 8.72
N THR A 426 18.95 -2.94 9.43
CA THR A 426 17.62 -3.53 9.22
C THR A 426 17.00 -3.06 7.91
N ALA A 427 17.06 -1.77 7.58
CA ALA A 427 16.59 -1.25 6.30
C ALA A 427 17.40 -1.82 5.12
N GLY A 428 18.74 -1.85 5.25
CA GLY A 428 19.63 -2.45 4.26
C GLY A 428 19.28 -3.93 4.00
N ARG A 429 18.96 -4.69 5.06
CA ARG A 429 18.57 -6.09 4.92
C ARG A 429 17.20 -6.27 4.27
N LEU A 430 16.17 -5.56 4.76
CA LEU A 430 14.80 -5.68 4.22
C LEU A 430 14.72 -5.23 2.74
N MET A 431 15.52 -4.25 2.33
CA MET A 431 15.64 -3.89 0.90
C MET A 431 16.40 -4.96 0.09
N SER A 432 17.44 -5.56 0.66
CA SER A 432 18.22 -6.63 -0.01
C SER A 432 17.41 -7.91 -0.26
N GLU A 433 16.57 -8.33 0.70
CA GLU A 433 15.63 -9.46 0.50
C GLU A 433 14.56 -9.13 -0.56
N ARG A 434 14.26 -7.84 -0.75
CA ARG A 434 13.33 -7.33 -1.77
C ARG A 434 14.06 -6.75 -3.00
N ASN A 435 15.25 -7.25 -3.33
CA ASN A 435 16.07 -6.74 -4.44
C ASN A 435 15.41 -6.88 -5.83
N ASN A 436 14.30 -7.61 -5.98
CA ASN A 436 13.51 -7.65 -7.22
C ASN A 436 12.50 -6.49 -7.35
N VAL A 437 12.25 -5.75 -6.26
CA VAL A 437 11.42 -4.54 -6.22
C VAL A 437 12.31 -3.29 -6.21
N PHE A 438 13.33 -3.26 -5.36
CA PHE A 438 14.23 -2.11 -5.21
C PHE A 438 15.37 -2.16 -6.22
N ARG A 439 15.05 -1.86 -7.49
CA ARG A 439 16.02 -1.70 -8.60
C ARG A 439 15.85 -0.35 -9.28
N ASP A 440 16.95 0.19 -9.77
CA ASP A 440 16.91 1.27 -10.74
C ASP A 440 16.31 0.75 -12.08
N PRO A 441 15.22 1.34 -12.60
CA PRO A 441 14.64 0.96 -13.88
C PRO A 441 15.56 1.15 -15.10
N LEU A 442 16.61 1.98 -15.00
CA LEU A 442 17.51 2.29 -16.11
C LEU A 442 18.70 1.34 -16.20
N SER A 443 19.41 1.10 -15.09
CA SER A 443 20.58 0.20 -15.03
C SER A 443 20.26 -1.24 -14.60
N GLY A 444 19.05 -1.49 -14.08
CA GLY A 444 18.65 -2.79 -13.52
C GLY A 444 19.35 -3.17 -12.20
N GLN A 445 20.23 -2.32 -11.68
CA GLN A 445 20.98 -2.58 -10.45
C GLN A 445 20.08 -2.48 -9.22
N PRO A 446 20.23 -3.38 -8.23
CA PRO A 446 19.52 -3.27 -6.97
C PRO A 446 20.09 -2.13 -6.13
N PHE A 447 19.22 -1.48 -5.34
CA PHE A 447 19.62 -0.44 -4.39
C PHE A 447 19.09 -0.74 -2.98
N THR A 448 19.72 -0.11 -2.00
CA THR A 448 19.45 -0.24 -0.56
C THR A 448 19.43 1.15 0.08
N VAL A 449 19.23 1.21 1.40
CA VAL A 449 19.22 2.46 2.19
C VAL A 449 20.48 3.34 2.03
N SER A 450 21.60 2.78 1.55
CA SER A 450 22.87 3.49 1.38
C SER A 450 23.15 3.99 -0.06
N ASN A 451 22.25 3.79 -1.02
CA ASN A 451 22.46 4.23 -2.41
C ASN A 451 21.15 4.55 -3.18
N ILE A 452 20.18 5.20 -2.54
CA ILE A 452 18.92 5.58 -3.20
C ILE A 452 19.15 6.85 -4.03
N MET A 453 19.14 6.75 -5.37
CA MET A 453 19.22 7.94 -6.23
C MET A 453 17.94 8.79 -6.08
N ILE A 454 18.09 10.11 -5.95
CA ILE A 454 16.98 11.08 -5.91
C ILE A 454 17.02 12.11 -7.05
N TYR A 455 18.18 12.26 -7.71
CA TYR A 455 18.36 13.03 -8.94
C TYR A 455 19.46 12.39 -9.81
N PRO A 456 19.35 12.34 -11.15
CA PRO A 456 18.26 12.88 -11.99
C PRO A 456 16.98 12.02 -11.97
N THR A 457 17.09 10.74 -11.64
CA THR A 457 15.95 9.84 -11.45
C THR A 457 15.67 9.70 -9.96
N ASN A 458 14.41 9.90 -9.54
CA ASN A 458 14.03 9.70 -8.14
C ASN A 458 13.55 8.26 -7.91
N LEU A 459 14.37 7.47 -7.21
CA LEU A 459 14.09 6.09 -6.79
C LEU A 459 13.47 6.01 -5.38
N TYR A 460 13.31 7.15 -4.69
CA TYR A 460 12.63 7.22 -3.39
C TYR A 460 11.10 7.16 -3.59
N SER A 461 10.55 5.95 -3.56
CA SER A 461 9.11 5.69 -3.73
C SER A 461 8.36 5.57 -2.40
N GLN A 462 7.03 5.50 -2.45
CA GLN A 462 6.18 5.21 -1.29
C GLN A 462 6.56 3.86 -0.63
N GLU A 463 6.95 2.84 -1.39
CA GLU A 463 7.35 1.52 -0.88
C GLU A 463 8.69 1.57 -0.15
N VAL A 464 9.60 2.46 -0.58
CA VAL A 464 10.86 2.75 0.12
C VAL A 464 10.56 3.47 1.43
N HIS A 465 9.74 4.53 1.39
CA HIS A 465 9.33 5.28 2.57
C HIS A 465 8.62 4.39 3.61
N GLN A 466 7.65 3.57 3.18
CA GLN A 466 6.93 2.61 4.04
C GLN A 466 7.85 1.57 4.69
N LEU A 467 8.86 1.07 3.97
CA LEU A 467 9.84 0.12 4.52
C LEU A 467 10.71 0.78 5.59
N LEU A 468 11.21 2.00 5.32
CA LEU A 468 11.99 2.77 6.28
C LEU A 468 11.16 3.12 7.52
N GLN A 469 9.90 3.50 7.34
CA GLN A 469 8.95 3.77 8.41
C GLN A 469 8.65 2.52 9.26
N LEU A 470 8.53 1.34 8.63
CA LEU A 470 8.41 0.08 9.35
C LEU A 470 9.64 -0.21 10.22
N VAL A 471 10.86 0.07 9.74
CA VAL A 471 12.09 -0.12 10.52
C VAL A 471 12.13 0.80 11.75
N ALA A 472 11.79 2.08 11.61
CA ALA A 472 11.67 2.99 12.76
C ALA A 472 10.60 2.52 13.76
N ASN A 473 9.47 2.00 13.27
CA ASN A 473 8.40 1.47 14.11
C ASN A 473 8.82 0.20 14.89
N ILE A 474 9.64 -0.67 14.29
CA ILE A 474 10.18 -1.85 14.99
C ILE A 474 11.15 -1.40 16.10
N TYR A 475 12.03 -0.43 15.81
CA TYR A 475 12.96 0.11 16.79
C TYR A 475 12.24 0.74 18.00
N ASP A 476 11.25 1.60 17.75
CA ASP A 476 10.49 2.24 18.83
C ASP A 476 9.58 1.24 19.57
N ALA A 477 9.10 0.17 18.93
CA ALA A 477 8.36 -0.89 19.62
C ALA A 477 9.25 -1.78 20.53
N ALA A 478 10.55 -1.88 20.24
CA ALA A 478 11.51 -2.67 21.01
C ALA A 478 12.18 -1.88 22.17
N THR A 479 12.15 -0.55 22.12
CA THR A 479 12.84 0.33 23.07
C THR A 479 11.85 1.11 23.94
N ASN A 480 12.17 1.31 25.21
CA ASN A 480 11.39 2.14 26.14
C ASN A 480 12.27 3.29 26.63
N VAL A 481 11.75 4.52 26.69
CA VAL A 481 12.45 5.71 27.21
C VAL A 481 12.07 5.94 28.69
N PRO A 482 12.95 5.63 29.67
CA PRO A 482 12.57 5.65 31.08
C PRO A 482 12.05 7.01 31.56
N ASN A 483 11.07 6.96 32.46
CA ASN A 483 10.46 8.12 33.13
C ASN A 483 9.81 9.18 32.20
N THR A 484 9.63 8.89 30.90
CA THR A 484 9.13 9.84 29.92
C THR A 484 7.78 9.40 29.38
N VAL A 485 6.67 9.99 29.84
CA VAL A 485 5.31 9.63 29.38
C VAL A 485 4.55 10.85 28.87
N PRO A 486 4.04 10.86 27.61
CA PRO A 486 4.31 9.90 26.54
C PRO A 486 5.79 9.88 26.11
N GLU A 487 6.30 8.70 25.71
CA GLU A 487 7.66 8.53 25.20
C GLU A 487 7.80 9.17 23.82
N TYR A 488 8.81 10.00 23.59
CA TYR A 488 9.04 10.62 22.27
C TYR A 488 9.54 9.59 21.24
N PRO A 489 9.20 9.77 19.95
CA PRO A 489 9.64 8.88 18.90
C PRO A 489 11.11 9.08 18.53
N THR A 490 11.69 8.03 17.97
CA THR A 490 13.02 8.09 17.36
C THR A 490 12.89 8.69 15.96
N VAL A 491 13.61 9.79 15.71
CA VAL A 491 13.56 10.55 14.46
C VAL A 491 14.81 10.25 13.65
N PHE A 492 14.65 9.73 12.44
CA PHE A 492 15.71 9.46 11.49
C PHE A 492 15.65 10.45 10.33
N ARG A 493 16.75 11.16 10.11
CA ARG A 493 16.92 12.11 9.01
C ARG A 493 17.77 11.51 7.88
N PRO A 494 17.48 11.83 6.61
CA PRO A 494 18.33 11.42 5.49
C PRO A 494 19.72 12.09 5.59
N VAL A 495 20.70 11.44 4.97
CA VAL A 495 22.04 11.97 4.71
C VAL A 495 22.32 11.86 3.21
N PHE A 496 22.69 12.98 2.58
CA PHE A 496 22.83 13.06 1.13
C PHE A 496 24.28 12.99 0.65
N SER A 497 24.49 12.53 -0.59
CA SER A 497 25.72 12.73 -1.35
C SER A 497 25.43 13.46 -2.66
N ASN A 498 26.40 14.23 -3.15
CA ASN A 498 26.21 15.19 -4.22
C ASN A 498 27.38 15.16 -5.22
N ALA A 499 27.16 14.63 -6.42
CA ALA A 499 28.14 14.60 -7.50
C ALA A 499 28.09 15.89 -8.33
N ASN A 500 28.47 17.02 -7.72
CA ASN A 500 28.46 18.36 -8.33
C ASN A 500 27.10 18.74 -8.96
N GLY A 501 26.00 18.30 -8.34
CA GLY A 501 24.63 18.51 -8.80
C GLY A 501 24.18 17.61 -9.96
N ALA A 502 25.06 16.80 -10.56
CA ALA A 502 24.71 15.92 -11.68
C ALA A 502 23.93 14.68 -11.22
N GLU A 503 24.39 14.04 -10.14
CA GLU A 503 23.73 12.90 -9.48
C GLU A 503 23.66 13.18 -7.97
N ILE A 504 22.55 12.82 -7.35
CA ILE A 504 22.31 13.03 -5.91
C ILE A 504 21.68 11.76 -5.34
N TYR A 505 22.21 11.27 -4.22
CA TYR A 505 21.76 10.06 -3.55
C TYR A 505 21.48 10.30 -2.07
N ILE A 506 20.55 9.55 -1.50
CA ILE A 506 20.53 9.25 -0.07
C ILE A 506 21.57 8.15 0.15
N VAL A 507 22.58 8.43 0.97
CA VAL A 507 23.65 7.49 1.36
C VAL A 507 23.44 6.86 2.73
N GLY A 508 22.36 7.25 3.40
CA GLY A 508 21.89 6.62 4.63
C GLY A 508 20.94 7.53 5.40
N TYR A 509 20.64 7.10 6.61
CA TYR A 509 19.89 7.85 7.62
C TYR A 509 20.67 7.85 8.94
N ARG A 510 20.41 8.84 9.79
CA ARG A 510 20.93 8.91 11.17
C ARG A 510 19.87 9.45 12.12
N GLU A 511 20.01 9.20 13.42
CA GLU A 511 19.17 9.87 14.43
C GLU A 511 19.35 11.40 14.35
N GLU A 512 18.25 12.14 14.43
CA GLU A 512 18.23 13.56 14.79
C GLU A 512 17.71 13.66 16.24
N PRO A 513 18.60 13.77 17.25
CA PRO A 513 18.22 13.66 18.66
C PRO A 513 17.56 14.94 19.23
N GLY A 514 16.95 15.78 18.39
CA GLY A 514 16.41 17.08 18.77
C GLY A 514 15.65 17.77 17.63
N THR A 515 16.01 19.03 17.32
CA THR A 515 15.34 19.91 16.35
C THR A 515 16.29 20.66 15.42
N ASN A 516 17.58 20.29 15.34
CA ASN A 516 18.55 21.06 14.54
C ASN A 516 18.24 20.99 13.04
N VAL A 517 17.68 19.87 12.56
CA VAL A 517 17.18 19.70 11.19
C VAL A 517 16.07 20.70 10.80
N LEU A 518 15.42 21.39 11.75
CA LEU A 518 14.46 22.45 11.43
C LEU A 518 15.12 23.78 11.03
N ASN A 519 16.44 23.91 11.25
CA ASN A 519 17.22 25.10 10.96
C ASN A 519 18.13 24.95 9.72
N VAL A 520 18.15 23.78 9.07
CA VAL A 520 18.96 23.56 7.86
C VAL A 520 18.21 23.97 6.58
N PRO A 521 18.90 24.35 5.50
CA PRO A 521 18.27 24.67 4.22
C PRO A 521 17.41 23.53 3.65
N MET A 522 16.20 23.87 3.19
CA MET A 522 15.29 22.95 2.48
C MET A 522 15.39 23.18 0.96
N ARG A 523 16.10 22.29 0.25
CA ARG A 523 16.48 22.43 -1.16
C ARG A 523 15.44 21.90 -2.14
N ASP A 524 15.35 22.52 -3.30
CA ASP A 524 14.64 22.00 -4.48
C ASP A 524 15.61 21.46 -5.54
N LEU A 525 15.55 20.16 -5.83
CA LEU A 525 16.41 19.54 -6.83
C LEU A 525 16.06 19.95 -8.28
N ASN A 526 14.91 20.59 -8.50
CA ASN A 526 14.57 21.19 -9.79
C ASN A 526 15.35 22.50 -10.07
N VAL A 527 16.12 23.00 -9.09
CA VAL A 527 16.92 24.23 -9.22
C VAL A 527 18.42 23.89 -9.23
N ASP A 528 19.05 24.06 -10.39
CA ASP A 528 20.48 23.77 -10.64
C ASP A 528 21.41 24.41 -9.61
N ALA A 529 21.15 25.66 -9.23
CA ALA A 529 21.93 26.40 -8.25
C ALA A 529 21.79 25.83 -6.82
N GLU A 530 20.68 25.18 -6.49
CA GLU A 530 20.49 24.51 -5.20
C GLU A 530 21.08 23.10 -5.20
N ARG A 531 20.92 22.34 -6.30
CA ARG A 531 21.63 21.07 -6.52
C ARG A 531 23.14 21.22 -6.37
N ALA A 532 23.73 22.27 -6.97
CA ALA A 532 25.16 22.51 -6.95
C ALA A 532 25.74 22.82 -5.55
N VAL A 533 24.90 23.21 -4.58
CA VAL A 533 25.34 23.55 -3.20
C VAL A 533 24.78 22.64 -2.11
N LEU A 534 23.95 21.65 -2.45
CA LEU A 534 23.37 20.69 -1.50
C LEU A 534 24.47 20.04 -0.65
N GLN A 535 24.36 20.19 0.67
CA GLN A 535 25.22 19.55 1.66
C GLN A 535 24.62 18.22 2.15
N PRO A 536 25.43 17.30 2.72
CA PRO A 536 24.92 16.03 3.27
C PRO A 536 23.83 16.20 4.35
N ASP A 537 23.88 17.33 5.06
CA ASP A 537 23.06 17.67 6.21
C ASP A 537 22.00 18.75 5.92
N ASP A 538 21.78 19.13 4.66
CA ASP A 538 20.60 19.89 4.24
C ASP A 538 19.34 18.99 4.29
N MET A 539 18.16 19.56 4.03
CA MET A 539 16.92 18.83 3.74
C MET A 539 16.50 19.03 2.28
N VAL A 540 15.65 18.15 1.75
CA VAL A 540 15.21 18.18 0.34
C VAL A 540 13.69 18.09 0.25
N TRP A 541 13.08 18.96 -0.56
CA TRP A 541 11.63 18.93 -0.83
C TRP A 541 11.22 17.59 -1.43
N GLY A 542 10.32 16.88 -0.75
CA GLY A 542 9.88 15.55 -1.16
C GLY A 542 10.76 14.40 -0.66
N ILE A 543 11.68 14.63 0.30
CA ILE A 543 12.34 13.57 1.08
C ILE A 543 12.09 13.88 2.57
N PRO A 544 11.07 13.27 3.21
CA PRO A 544 10.71 13.58 4.59
C PRO A 544 11.67 12.94 5.61
N LEU A 545 11.52 13.34 6.87
CA LEU A 545 12.04 12.58 8.01
C LEU A 545 11.27 11.26 8.15
N ILE A 546 11.90 10.26 8.78
CA ILE A 546 11.24 9.02 9.20
C ILE A 546 11.10 9.09 10.72
N ILE A 547 9.89 8.93 11.26
CA ILE A 547 9.61 9.13 12.70
C ILE A 547 8.91 7.89 13.25
N GLY A 548 9.54 7.18 14.19
CA GLY A 548 8.98 5.95 14.74
C GLY A 548 7.63 6.13 15.45
N ALA A 549 6.81 5.08 15.47
CA ALA A 549 5.45 5.17 15.99
C ALA A 549 5.37 5.06 17.53
N ARG A 550 5.21 6.20 18.21
CA ARG A 550 4.88 6.27 19.65
C ARG A 550 3.42 6.63 19.90
N LYS A 551 2.84 6.07 20.96
CA LYS A 551 1.45 6.35 21.36
C LYS A 551 1.38 7.57 22.29
N GLY A 552 0.30 8.34 22.16
CA GLY A 552 -0.09 9.40 23.10
C GLY A 552 0.08 10.83 22.58
N TYR A 553 0.63 11.06 21.38
CA TYR A 553 0.72 12.39 20.77
C TYR A 553 -0.46 12.68 19.83
N PRO A 554 -0.98 13.92 19.83
CA PRO A 554 -1.69 14.47 18.67
C PRO A 554 -0.79 14.48 17.44
N ASN A 555 -1.38 14.41 16.25
CA ASN A 555 -0.66 14.26 14.99
C ASN A 555 -1.34 15.00 13.83
N PHE A 556 -0.66 15.08 12.68
CA PHE A 556 -1.25 15.40 11.38
C PHE A 556 -2.33 14.37 11.00
N ASN A 557 -3.45 14.82 10.43
CA ASN A 557 -4.58 13.97 10.04
C ASN A 557 -4.83 13.97 8.53
N GLU A 558 -5.03 15.14 7.91
CA GLU A 558 -5.34 15.25 6.48
C GLU A 558 -4.65 16.48 5.85
N PHE A 559 -4.19 16.31 4.60
CA PHE A 559 -3.93 17.41 3.67
C PHE A 559 -4.84 17.26 2.45
N SER A 560 -5.67 18.27 2.21
CA SER A 560 -6.59 18.33 1.09
C SER A 560 -6.11 19.38 0.09
N LEU A 561 -6.11 19.05 -1.21
CA LEU A 561 -5.63 19.95 -2.27
C LEU A 561 -6.54 19.86 -3.50
N GLN A 562 -7.03 21.02 -3.97
CA GLN A 562 -7.91 21.09 -5.14
C GLN A 562 -7.61 22.33 -5.99
N THR A 563 -7.26 22.11 -7.27
CA THR A 563 -7.12 23.19 -8.25
C THR A 563 -8.36 23.29 -9.11
N TYR A 564 -8.97 24.48 -9.18
CA TYR A 564 -10.04 24.79 -10.11
C TYR A 564 -9.53 25.68 -11.24
N VAL A 565 -9.97 25.38 -12.47
CA VAL A 565 -9.78 26.22 -13.66
C VAL A 565 -11.15 26.50 -14.25
N GLN A 566 -11.48 27.77 -14.47
CA GLN A 566 -12.68 28.21 -15.16
C GLN A 566 -12.31 29.05 -16.38
N VAL A 567 -12.71 28.58 -17.56
CA VAL A 567 -12.55 29.31 -18.82
C VAL A 567 -13.92 29.74 -19.32
N SER A 568 -14.09 31.01 -19.65
CA SER A 568 -15.29 31.54 -20.30
C SER A 568 -14.91 32.25 -21.60
N ARG A 569 -15.60 31.94 -22.69
CA ARG A 569 -15.44 32.61 -23.98
C ARG A 569 -16.67 33.44 -24.28
N LYS A 570 -16.51 34.75 -24.45
CA LYS A 570 -17.56 35.68 -24.88
C LYS A 570 -17.37 36.06 -26.35
N LEU A 571 -18.47 36.31 -27.04
CA LEU A 571 -18.51 36.80 -28.41
C LEU A 571 -19.29 38.13 -28.47
N GLU A 572 -18.79 39.09 -29.24
CA GLU A 572 -19.47 40.35 -29.53
C GLU A 572 -19.85 40.38 -31.02
N LEU A 573 -21.13 40.62 -31.31
CA LEU A 573 -21.64 40.87 -32.67
C LEU A 573 -21.97 42.36 -32.81
N ARG A 574 -21.06 43.12 -33.40
CA ARG A 574 -21.18 44.57 -33.52
C ARG A 574 -21.80 44.96 -34.86
N ARG A 575 -22.77 45.88 -34.79
CA ARG A 575 -23.42 46.55 -35.93
C ARG A 575 -22.89 47.99 -36.04
N PRO A 576 -22.78 48.57 -37.24
CA PRO A 576 -22.35 49.96 -37.40
C PRO A 576 -23.49 50.96 -37.11
N SER A 577 -24.75 50.53 -37.15
CA SER A 577 -25.92 51.28 -36.71
C SER A 577 -27.06 50.33 -36.33
N THR A 578 -28.12 50.83 -35.67
CA THR A 578 -29.26 50.05 -35.16
C THR A 578 -29.89 49.12 -36.20
N ASN A 579 -30.01 49.59 -37.45
CA ASN A 579 -30.71 48.92 -38.53
C ASN A 579 -29.76 48.23 -39.54
N ALA A 580 -28.45 48.29 -39.31
CA ALA A 580 -27.45 47.66 -40.18
C ALA A 580 -27.18 46.20 -39.76
N PRO A 581 -26.78 45.31 -40.69
CA PRO A 581 -26.28 43.99 -40.34
C PRO A 581 -25.00 44.09 -39.48
N PRO A 582 -24.65 43.06 -38.68
CA PRO A 582 -23.36 42.99 -38.02
C PRO A 582 -22.22 43.04 -39.05
N ASN A 583 -21.19 43.84 -38.77
CA ASN A 583 -20.03 44.04 -39.65
C ASN A 583 -18.71 43.62 -38.98
N GLU A 584 -18.71 43.43 -37.66
CA GLU A 584 -17.58 42.97 -36.86
C GLU A 584 -18.07 41.85 -35.92
N THR A 585 -17.29 40.78 -35.84
CA THR A 585 -17.45 39.75 -34.80
C THR A 585 -16.15 39.68 -34.03
N ASN A 586 -16.21 39.98 -32.74
CA ASN A 586 -15.05 40.00 -31.86
C ASN A 586 -15.21 38.91 -30.77
N GLN A 587 -14.11 38.53 -30.11
CA GLN A 587 -14.13 37.55 -29.03
C GLN A 587 -13.28 38.00 -27.83
N MET A 588 -13.56 37.42 -26.68
CA MET A 588 -12.87 37.67 -25.42
C MET A 588 -12.83 36.37 -24.62
N TYR A 589 -11.67 36.04 -24.05
CA TYR A 589 -11.55 34.97 -23.06
C TYR A 589 -11.44 35.57 -21.67
N ILE A 590 -12.09 34.93 -20.70
CA ILE A 590 -11.95 35.21 -19.27
C ILE A 590 -11.48 33.92 -18.61
N LEU A 591 -10.39 34.01 -17.86
CA LEU A 591 -9.76 32.90 -17.15
C LEU A 591 -9.80 33.17 -15.65
N GLY A 592 -10.41 32.28 -14.90
CA GLY A 592 -10.31 32.19 -13.44
C GLY A 592 -9.55 30.92 -13.05
N ILE A 593 -8.69 31.02 -12.05
CA ILE A 593 -7.97 29.88 -11.48
C ILE A 593 -8.00 30.03 -9.96
N SER A 594 -8.08 28.92 -9.23
CA SER A 594 -7.82 28.89 -7.80
C SER A 594 -7.16 27.58 -7.39
N ASN A 595 -6.40 27.61 -6.30
CA ASN A 595 -5.83 26.42 -5.69
C ASN A 595 -6.20 26.45 -4.20
N VAL A 596 -7.17 25.64 -3.82
CA VAL A 596 -7.66 25.51 -2.45
C VAL A 596 -6.83 24.43 -1.77
N PHE A 597 -6.37 24.68 -0.55
CA PHE A 597 -5.83 23.63 0.30
C PHE A 597 -6.32 23.74 1.75
N GLY A 598 -6.40 22.58 2.40
CA GLY A 598 -6.72 22.44 3.81
C GLY A 598 -5.68 21.56 4.50
N VAL A 599 -5.39 21.87 5.75
CA VAL A 599 -4.58 21.01 6.64
C VAL A 599 -5.37 20.80 7.91
N GLU A 600 -5.42 19.55 8.35
CA GLU A 600 -6.08 19.14 9.58
C GLU A 600 -5.12 18.33 10.46
N CYS A 601 -5.20 18.55 11.77
CA CYS A 601 -4.42 17.88 12.79
C CYS A 601 -5.35 17.47 13.93
N TRP A 602 -5.10 16.33 14.57
CA TRP A 602 -6.05 15.72 15.49
C TRP A 602 -5.36 15.17 16.74
N ASN A 603 -5.97 15.39 17.90
CA ASN A 603 -5.71 14.57 19.08
C ASN A 603 -6.70 13.41 19.10
N ALA A 604 -6.29 12.26 18.57
CA ALA A 604 -7.11 11.04 18.54
C ALA A 604 -7.38 10.41 19.93
N TYR A 605 -6.77 10.92 20.99
CA TYR A 605 -6.83 10.32 22.33
C TYR A 605 -7.99 10.86 23.18
N THR A 606 -8.42 10.05 24.14
CA THR A 606 -9.49 10.37 25.11
C THR A 606 -9.03 11.28 26.25
N SER A 607 -7.74 11.63 26.30
CA SER A 607 -7.14 12.61 27.20
C SER A 607 -6.59 13.82 26.44
N ALA A 608 -6.49 14.97 27.11
CA ALA A 608 -5.73 16.10 26.59
C ALA A 608 -4.22 15.79 26.64
N PHE A 609 -3.46 16.27 25.65
CA PHE A 609 -2.01 16.04 25.64
C PHE A 609 -1.31 16.81 26.78
N PRO A 610 -0.52 16.16 27.65
CA PRO A 610 -0.11 16.76 28.93
C PRO A 610 1.05 17.76 28.86
N ARG A 611 1.88 17.76 27.80
CA ARG A 611 3.10 18.57 27.69
C ARG A 611 2.96 19.69 26.65
N PRO A 612 3.78 20.76 26.70
CA PRO A 612 3.68 21.85 25.72
C PRO A 612 4.17 21.43 24.33
N LEU A 613 3.38 21.76 23.31
CA LEU A 613 3.66 21.47 21.90
C LEU A 613 3.83 22.77 21.11
N TYR A 614 4.84 22.82 20.24
CA TYR A 614 4.95 23.80 19.17
C TYR A 614 4.53 23.14 17.87
N LEU A 615 3.52 23.72 17.22
CA LEU A 615 2.99 23.29 15.93
C LEU A 615 3.34 24.34 14.89
N TYR A 616 4.09 23.93 13.88
CA TYR A 616 4.38 24.71 12.68
C TYR A 616 3.85 23.98 11.45
N ALA A 617 3.24 24.73 10.54
CA ALA A 617 2.89 24.23 9.22
C ALA A 617 3.12 25.34 8.19
N THR A 618 3.59 24.98 7.00
CA THR A 618 3.76 25.92 5.89
C THR A 618 3.41 25.29 4.55
N ASN A 619 2.84 26.09 3.67
CA ASN A 619 2.60 25.76 2.27
C ASN A 619 3.22 26.86 1.41
N ILE A 620 4.14 26.48 0.51
CA ILE A 620 4.66 27.37 -0.53
C ILE A 620 4.06 26.94 -1.86
N MET A 621 3.14 27.75 -2.36
CA MET A 621 2.49 27.57 -3.64
C MET A 621 3.32 28.21 -4.76
N TYR A 622 3.41 27.55 -5.90
CA TYR A 622 3.90 28.14 -7.15
C TYR A 622 2.87 27.88 -8.26
N MET A 623 2.53 28.91 -9.02
CA MET A 623 1.61 28.83 -10.16
C MET A 623 2.15 29.62 -11.33
N SER A 624 2.32 28.98 -12.49
CA SER A 624 2.77 29.63 -13.72
C SER A 624 1.85 29.29 -14.88
N LEU A 625 1.47 30.30 -15.65
CA LEU A 625 0.75 30.17 -16.91
C LEU A 625 1.67 30.58 -18.06
N LEU A 626 1.87 29.69 -19.03
CA LEU A 626 2.73 29.89 -20.20
C LEU A 626 1.89 29.81 -21.47
N ASP A 627 2.39 30.38 -22.57
CA ASP A 627 1.92 30.05 -23.92
C ASP A 627 2.63 28.81 -24.49
N ILE A 628 2.19 28.35 -25.67
CA ILE A 628 2.76 27.17 -26.36
C ILE A 628 4.18 27.42 -26.88
N GLU A 629 4.59 28.69 -27.02
CA GLU A 629 5.97 29.11 -27.27
C GLU A 629 6.84 29.10 -26.00
N GLY A 630 6.31 28.66 -24.84
CA GLY A 630 7.03 28.54 -23.58
C GLY A 630 7.27 29.87 -22.86
N ARG A 631 6.61 30.95 -23.27
CA ARG A 631 6.77 32.26 -22.63
C ARG A 631 5.87 32.34 -21.42
N VAL A 632 6.44 32.76 -20.29
CA VAL A 632 5.70 33.02 -19.05
C VAL A 632 4.76 34.21 -19.27
N GLN A 633 3.46 33.92 -19.36
CA GLN A 633 2.40 34.91 -19.39
C GLN A 633 2.11 35.42 -17.98
N ILE A 634 2.11 34.52 -16.99
CA ILE A 634 1.94 34.80 -15.56
C ILE A 634 2.85 33.86 -14.75
N ASN A 635 3.51 34.37 -13.70
CA ASN A 635 4.09 33.55 -12.63
C ASN A 635 3.73 34.17 -11.27
N ARG A 636 3.36 33.34 -10.30
CA ARG A 636 3.00 33.70 -8.93
C ARG A 636 3.53 32.66 -7.96
N SER A 637 3.95 33.13 -6.78
CA SER A 637 4.16 32.28 -5.61
C SER A 637 3.56 32.96 -4.39
N ASN A 638 2.96 32.15 -3.52
CA ASN A 638 2.37 32.57 -2.25
C ASN A 638 2.87 31.62 -1.15
N THR A 639 3.24 32.17 0.00
CA THR A 639 3.63 31.38 1.18
C THR A 639 2.62 31.60 2.29
N TYR A 640 2.07 30.49 2.79
CA TYR A 640 1.19 30.46 3.95
C TYR A 640 1.92 29.74 5.08
N ALA A 641 1.99 30.37 6.24
CA ALA A 641 2.61 29.80 7.44
C ALA A 641 1.65 29.91 8.62
N TYR A 642 1.58 28.84 9.41
CA TYR A 642 0.85 28.77 10.68
C TYR A 642 1.83 28.32 11.76
N ALA A 643 1.85 29.03 12.88
CA ALA A 643 2.72 28.73 14.01
C ALA A 643 1.95 28.96 15.31
N THR A 644 1.95 27.97 16.21
CA THR A 644 1.30 28.11 17.53
C THR A 644 2.08 27.38 18.62
N ASN A 645 2.08 27.96 19.81
CA ASN A 645 2.62 27.36 21.02
C ASN A 645 1.45 26.98 21.93
N MET A 646 1.24 25.68 22.12
CA MET A 646 0.18 25.11 22.94
C MET A 646 0.76 24.71 24.31
N PRO A 647 0.29 25.27 25.43
CA PRO A 647 0.71 24.79 26.75
C PRO A 647 0.16 23.39 27.03
N GLY A 648 0.76 22.69 28.00
CA GLY A 648 0.30 21.37 28.43
C GLY A 648 -1.18 21.37 28.81
N GLY A 649 -1.93 20.39 28.31
CA GLY A 649 -3.37 20.25 28.47
C GLY A 649 -4.23 21.06 27.48
N ALA A 650 -3.64 21.94 26.65
CA ALA A 650 -4.43 22.77 25.72
C ALA A 650 -5.02 22.00 24.53
N TRP A 651 -4.32 20.98 24.03
CA TRP A 651 -4.85 20.14 22.96
C TRP A 651 -5.78 19.07 23.56
N GLY A 652 -7.05 19.44 23.71
CA GLY A 652 -8.09 18.62 24.34
C GLY A 652 -8.36 17.28 23.64
N PRO A 653 -9.05 16.34 24.32
CA PRO A 653 -9.33 15.01 23.80
C PRO A 653 -10.28 15.06 22.60
N GLY A 654 -10.00 14.27 21.56
CA GLY A 654 -10.68 14.35 20.26
C GLY A 654 -10.48 15.69 19.54
N GLY A 655 -9.65 16.59 20.06
CA GLY A 655 -9.56 17.98 19.60
C GLY A 655 -8.93 18.10 18.22
N MET A 656 -9.59 18.83 17.33
CA MET A 656 -9.14 19.08 15.96
C MET A 656 -8.58 20.49 15.83
N ILE A 657 -7.44 20.63 15.17
CA ILE A 657 -6.82 21.91 14.81
C ILE A 657 -6.75 21.98 13.29
N ILE A 658 -7.10 23.13 12.72
CA ILE A 658 -7.08 23.38 11.28
C ILE A 658 -6.10 24.54 11.04
N PRO A 659 -4.79 24.28 10.87
CA PRO A 659 -3.79 25.31 10.58
C PRO A 659 -4.14 26.17 9.36
N PHE A 660 -4.73 25.55 8.34
CA PHE A 660 -5.11 26.20 7.09
C PHE A 660 -6.50 25.80 6.64
N ARG A 661 -7.35 26.80 6.39
CA ARG A 661 -8.64 26.68 5.71
C ARG A 661 -8.73 27.75 4.62
N ALA A 662 -7.78 27.69 3.68
CA ALA A 662 -7.48 28.79 2.76
C ALA A 662 -7.98 28.51 1.33
N ILE A 663 -8.91 29.34 0.86
CA ILE A 663 -9.30 29.40 -0.56
C ILE A 663 -8.35 30.38 -1.24
N ASN A 664 -7.30 29.88 -1.89
CA ASN A 664 -6.30 30.75 -2.51
C ASN A 664 -6.76 31.13 -3.92
N ILE A 665 -7.18 32.38 -4.05
CA ILE A 665 -7.56 33.01 -5.31
C ILE A 665 -6.27 33.37 -6.07
N PHE A 666 -6.20 32.97 -7.35
CA PHE A 666 -5.09 33.34 -8.22
C PHE A 666 -5.16 34.84 -8.55
N ASN A 667 -4.32 35.65 -7.92
CA ASN A 667 -4.48 37.12 -7.91
C ASN A 667 -3.45 37.81 -8.83
N LEU A 668 -3.92 38.53 -9.88
CA LEU A 668 -3.03 39.23 -10.81
C LEU A 668 -2.69 40.66 -10.38
N GLY A 669 -1.85 40.76 -9.34
CA GLY A 669 -1.30 42.03 -8.87
C GLY A 669 -2.05 42.59 -7.66
N ASN A 670 -1.99 43.91 -7.46
CA ASN A 670 -2.47 44.58 -6.25
C ASN A 670 -4.00 44.82 -6.22
N THR A 671 -4.79 43.95 -6.87
CA THR A 671 -6.24 44.10 -7.03
C THR A 671 -6.93 42.75 -6.97
N ASP A 672 -7.79 42.54 -5.99
CA ASP A 672 -8.40 41.26 -5.63
C ASP A 672 -9.39 40.73 -6.67
N GLY A 673 -8.86 40.11 -7.72
CA GLY A 673 -9.61 39.48 -8.81
C GLY A 673 -9.57 37.96 -8.73
N THR A 674 -10.69 37.31 -9.01
CA THR A 674 -10.76 35.84 -9.24
C THR A 674 -10.65 35.46 -10.72
N ASN A 675 -10.79 36.43 -11.62
CA ASN A 675 -11.00 36.25 -13.04
C ASN A 675 -10.30 37.37 -13.83
N PHE A 676 -9.72 37.01 -14.97
CA PHE A 676 -8.89 37.90 -15.78
C PHE A 676 -9.26 37.81 -17.25
N VAL A 677 -9.37 38.97 -17.91
CA VAL A 677 -9.57 39.07 -19.35
C VAL A 677 -8.24 38.84 -20.06
N TYR A 678 -8.21 37.90 -21.00
CA TYR A 678 -7.10 37.79 -21.94
C TYR A 678 -7.33 38.69 -23.15
N LEU A 679 -6.33 39.51 -23.47
CA LEU A 679 -6.29 40.34 -24.68
C LEU A 679 -5.09 39.94 -25.53
N SER A 680 -5.35 39.67 -26.79
CA SER A 680 -4.38 39.25 -27.79
C SER A 680 -3.69 40.42 -28.50
N THR A 681 -4.26 41.63 -28.47
CA THR A 681 -3.71 42.81 -29.15
C THR A 681 -3.51 44.02 -28.21
N PRO A 682 -2.52 44.90 -28.47
CA PRO A 682 -1.46 44.77 -29.49
C PRO A 682 -0.39 43.72 -29.12
N VAL A 683 -0.36 43.26 -27.86
CA VAL A 683 0.48 42.18 -27.35
C VAL A 683 -0.37 41.31 -26.42
N PRO A 684 -0.24 39.96 -26.47
CA PRO A 684 -0.82 39.04 -25.50
C PRO A 684 -0.57 39.45 -24.05
N ARG A 685 -1.63 39.56 -23.26
CA ARG A 685 -1.59 39.85 -21.81
C ARG A 685 -2.90 39.48 -21.12
N PHE A 686 -2.87 39.50 -19.79
CA PHE A 686 -4.05 39.42 -18.94
C PHE A 686 -4.29 40.74 -18.20
N GLU A 687 -5.56 41.12 -18.06
CA GLU A 687 -6.04 42.29 -17.30
C GLU A 687 -7.13 41.85 -16.30
N PRO A 688 -7.28 42.52 -15.14
CA PRO A 688 -8.42 42.31 -14.25
C PRO A 688 -9.78 42.49 -14.95
N VAL A 689 -10.79 41.75 -14.50
CA VAL A 689 -12.18 41.94 -14.97
C VAL A 689 -12.77 43.21 -14.36
N GLU A 690 -12.98 44.21 -15.21
CA GLU A 690 -13.52 45.53 -14.90
C GLU A 690 -14.69 45.88 -15.84
N SER A 691 -15.45 46.93 -15.51
CA SER A 691 -16.45 47.51 -16.42
C SER A 691 -15.84 48.24 -17.63
N THR A 692 -14.51 48.40 -17.65
CA THR A 692 -13.72 49.11 -18.65
C THR A 692 -13.28 48.22 -19.82
N ASN A 693 -13.09 46.90 -19.60
CA ASN A 693 -12.48 46.00 -20.59
C ASN A 693 -13.26 46.02 -21.91
N ARG A 694 -12.54 45.88 -23.03
CA ARG A 694 -13.11 45.85 -24.38
C ARG A 694 -12.69 44.58 -25.10
N PHE A 695 -13.49 44.16 -26.08
CA PHE A 695 -13.13 43.08 -26.98
C PHE A 695 -11.97 43.51 -27.90
N ASP A 696 -11.04 42.60 -28.19
CA ASP A 696 -10.06 42.78 -29.26
C ASP A 696 -10.78 42.99 -30.60
N ARG A 697 -10.49 44.09 -31.30
CA ARG A 697 -11.09 44.40 -32.61
C ARG A 697 -10.11 44.11 -33.74
N GLY A 698 -10.54 43.34 -34.73
CA GLY A 698 -9.70 43.01 -35.90
C GLY A 698 -8.63 41.94 -35.67
N ALA A 699 -8.50 41.42 -34.44
CA ALA A 699 -7.59 40.31 -34.11
C ALA A 699 -7.99 38.96 -34.76
N GLY A 700 -9.22 38.86 -35.29
CA GLY A 700 -9.79 37.61 -35.77
C GLY A 700 -10.24 36.71 -34.61
N PHE A 701 -10.00 35.41 -34.72
CA PHE A 701 -10.33 34.42 -33.70
C PHE A 701 -9.08 33.67 -33.20
N PRO A 702 -8.11 34.36 -32.56
CA PRO A 702 -6.95 33.70 -31.97
C PRO A 702 -7.39 32.66 -30.94
N MET A 703 -6.74 31.50 -30.96
CA MET A 703 -7.04 30.39 -30.07
C MET A 703 -5.84 30.21 -29.14
N PRO A 704 -5.83 30.86 -27.96
CA PRO A 704 -4.70 30.80 -27.06
C PRO A 704 -4.55 29.37 -26.53
N ARG A 705 -3.33 28.82 -26.62
CA ARG A 705 -2.97 27.55 -25.99
C ARG A 705 -2.12 27.87 -24.78
N TRP A 706 -2.67 27.57 -23.61
CA TRP A 706 -2.05 27.84 -22.33
C TRP A 706 -1.61 26.55 -21.66
N VAL A 707 -0.40 26.56 -21.11
CA VAL A 707 0.10 25.53 -20.19
C VAL A 707 0.04 26.12 -18.78
N LEU A 708 -0.57 25.39 -17.85
CA LEU A 708 -0.64 25.75 -16.44
C LEU A 708 0.28 24.80 -15.67
N TYR A 709 1.16 25.32 -14.83
CA TYR A 709 1.86 24.56 -13.80
C TYR A 709 1.35 25.00 -12.43
N VAL A 710 1.07 24.03 -11.56
CA VAL A 710 0.75 24.27 -10.14
C VAL A 710 1.61 23.33 -9.30
N SER A 711 2.35 23.89 -8.35
CA SER A 711 3.12 23.14 -7.36
C SER A 711 2.79 23.65 -5.96
N ASN A 712 2.74 22.73 -5.00
CA ASN A 712 2.48 22.99 -3.59
C ASN A 712 3.57 22.27 -2.78
N LYS A 713 4.46 23.04 -2.15
CA LYS A 713 5.48 22.51 -1.24
C LYS A 713 4.94 22.66 0.18
N PHE A 714 4.41 21.57 0.73
CA PHE A 714 3.90 21.50 2.09
C PHE A 714 4.99 20.99 3.05
N ASN A 715 5.02 21.53 4.27
CA ASN A 715 5.86 21.07 5.37
C ASN A 715 5.05 21.23 6.68
N TYR A 716 4.88 20.13 7.41
CA TYR A 716 4.32 20.06 8.75
C TYR A 716 5.41 19.68 9.76
N VAL A 717 5.40 20.33 10.93
CA VAL A 717 6.27 19.96 12.05
C VAL A 717 5.52 20.10 13.38
N LEU A 718 5.54 19.03 14.18
CA LEU A 718 5.15 19.06 15.58
C LEU A 718 6.37 18.80 16.46
N VAL A 719 6.57 19.66 17.46
CA VAL A 719 7.71 19.60 18.39
C VAL A 719 7.19 19.56 19.82
N ASP A 720 7.63 18.60 20.62
CA ASP A 720 7.45 18.65 22.07
C ASP A 720 8.53 19.53 22.68
N THR A 721 8.13 20.72 23.13
CA THR A 721 9.06 21.76 23.61
C THR A 721 9.57 21.50 25.02
N SER A 722 9.02 20.50 25.73
CA SER A 722 9.52 20.10 27.05
C SER A 722 10.71 19.13 26.99
N VAL A 723 10.80 18.33 25.93
CA VAL A 723 11.94 17.41 25.66
C VAL A 723 12.83 17.87 24.51
N GLY A 724 12.41 18.89 23.73
CA GLY A 724 13.19 19.43 22.62
C GLY A 724 13.27 18.52 21.40
N ARG A 725 12.28 17.64 21.19
CA ARG A 725 12.23 16.62 20.13
C ARG A 725 11.14 16.95 19.11
N ILE A 726 11.41 16.71 17.83
CA ILE A 726 10.36 16.54 16.80
C ILE A 726 9.56 15.28 17.16
N VAL A 727 8.24 15.32 17.02
CA VAL A 727 7.35 14.20 17.35
C VAL A 727 6.41 13.80 16.21
N ASP A 728 6.23 14.67 15.20
CA ASP A 728 5.54 14.37 13.94
C ASP A 728 6.04 15.35 12.85
N TYR A 729 6.05 14.90 11.58
CA TYR A 729 6.63 15.63 10.44
C TYR A 729 6.03 15.12 9.11
N VAL A 730 5.67 16.04 8.19
CA VAL A 730 5.20 15.71 6.82
C VAL A 730 5.82 16.67 5.79
#